data_AF-A0A847ANF6-F1
#
_entry.id   AF-A0A847ANF6-F1
#
_cell.length_a   1.000
_cell.length_b   1.000
_cell.length_c   1.000
_cell.angle_alpha   90.00
_cell.angle_beta   90.00
_cell.angle_gamma   90.00
#
_symmetry.space_group_name_H-M   'P 1'
#
loop_
_entity.id
_entity.type
_entity.pdbx_description
1 polymer ?
#
loop_
_entity_poly.entity_id
_entity_poly.type
_entity_poly.pdbx_seq_one_letter_code
_entity_poly.pdbx_strand_id
1 'polypeptide(L)'
;MIDRRNFLQYTLPATGAIMLTPGIFTSRALAEINRQFSELPQFDVYDLVINGAGLQGYFAAIGAAKKGLKVLITDKRSSPGYEIAAKYRLWIGKEGFDSWDNDLIDLFFPGQEQAEIGRQGGEGPNKSLFGDELLLMSGTVRKGMLRNLLLNGVHLLLMTDICGVFSANNRVSGVLMASKHGLFSVKCKNFIDASDNVRFTKKLAGQDITAFKAGFVMELLNVNIPEKKNIEVPAATGVLNNKLILHPGKNAENQVLLEFEFSATGIRFEEIEMRARQIAAGIGKYLTNNHLLFNKAKVHEYASECSISTGDKDFPIPSLSGYFILQGGSGVLTCKEITRMQKRAAELAGELNFDFAGSNYGDLLIAGSLIPFQQIKFESAGEPGLSIPLERCSFPVEKYIKGEERFEVVIAGAGTSGITAAFGASEKGAGTVVVEYFNDPGGTKTLGGVMGYYHGIKDNPFINKLEDQSARLTEEIGFTKRAGRKIYLAGRFEKSGGRFIAGTIICGSLIKNKKTEGILCCKDGRLFRVTGNITVDATGDADIAAFAGVLCYHGEKRAGITQNYSQWNITGGNKSPSYPSSDYDLIDISRISELQRGLFLSHYEAHFYNFYPYLTVRESRRIKGLYELNLIDAVEGTHFDDVISAASSDYDPHYFGNSEFTRCGFLLPHSNVVRVEIPYRSVVPDTVDGLLVVGKAFSQSQNTMQFTRMSGDLSILGYHVGQIAADISAKNISVSKYDVSELQKEWFLSGAIPEEFSVKKSGNKLNDFSEINRRIENLALGKPEYLYDCCRLPKGKALPLLTEVFAKANEKNGKVLIAKTMAWFGEPMGNALIAEELEDLFKQEQLAGYPEGYIENYDFIRGREKNLLEGIFWRINQNIALLGLAPDKGSVKIIRHILERTGSGGKMIEWTGNRADYFNSRIDLKIIPFYNRIINLCFYAERNPDSSFCRGLEKLLKDENIGGYITTDYNRTRWRVYGGNLEINIASALARCGSKAGYELLLKYLEDIHFNFKYFASSELGCLTGKKFGYDAGKWKKHLAELRYPRPCRKLVKDKEY
;
A
#
# COMPACT_ATOMS: atom_id res chain seq x y z
N MET A 1 28.10 22.49 -27.36
CA MET A 1 29.38 21.89 -27.79
C MET A 1 30.04 21.35 -26.54
N ILE A 2 30.16 20.01 -26.42
CA ILE A 2 30.74 19.34 -25.25
C ILE A 2 32.06 18.70 -25.71
N ASP A 3 33.13 19.08 -25.03
CA ASP A 3 34.50 18.69 -25.31
C ASP A 3 34.78 17.23 -24.88
N ARG A 4 35.44 16.49 -25.77
CA ARG A 4 35.85 15.09 -25.63
C ARG A 4 37.28 15.07 -25.14
N ARG A 5 37.53 14.94 -23.83
CA ARG A 5 38.78 14.41 -23.25
C ARG A 5 38.68 14.45 -21.73
N ASN A 6 38.32 13.32 -21.12
CA ASN A 6 38.82 12.82 -19.84
C ASN A 6 38.14 11.47 -19.58
N PHE A 7 38.65 10.46 -20.27
CA PHE A 7 38.28 9.06 -20.12
C PHE A 7 39.58 8.34 -19.75
N LEU A 8 39.73 7.97 -18.47
CA LEU A 8 40.48 6.80 -17.96
C LEU A 8 40.74 6.95 -16.45
N GLN A 9 40.63 5.81 -15.74
CA GLN A 9 40.91 5.53 -14.32
C GLN A 9 39.73 5.69 -13.33
N TYR A 10 39.11 4.57 -12.95
CA TYR A 10 39.15 4.00 -11.58
C TYR A 10 38.57 2.57 -11.60
N THR A 11 39.27 1.63 -10.97
CA THR A 11 39.01 0.18 -10.90
C THR A 11 38.74 -0.29 -9.46
N LEU A 12 37.77 -1.20 -9.28
CA LEU A 12 37.48 -2.16 -8.17
C LEU A 12 36.86 -1.63 -6.83
N PRO A 13 36.02 -2.43 -6.12
CA PRO A 13 34.72 -3.03 -6.48
C PRO A 13 33.62 -2.74 -5.42
N ALA A 14 32.39 -2.37 -5.84
CA ALA A 14 31.24 -2.25 -4.93
C ALA A 14 29.99 -2.91 -5.53
N THR A 15 29.42 -3.80 -4.73
CA THR A 15 28.15 -4.51 -4.92
C THR A 15 26.96 -3.55 -4.97
N GLY A 16 26.07 -3.75 -5.93
CA GLY A 16 24.74 -3.13 -5.98
C GLY A 16 24.70 -1.77 -6.68
N ALA A 17 24.12 -1.77 -7.88
CA ALA A 17 23.54 -0.60 -8.56
C ALA A 17 24.29 0.75 -8.47
N ILE A 18 25.00 1.13 -9.54
CA ILE A 18 24.75 2.35 -10.34
C ILE A 18 25.73 2.38 -11.55
N MET A 19 25.14 2.20 -12.73
CA MET A 19 25.41 2.78 -14.09
C MET A 19 26.85 3.12 -14.54
N LEU A 20 27.25 2.88 -15.80
CA LEU A 20 26.76 3.57 -17.01
C LEU A 20 27.21 2.81 -18.29
N THR A 21 26.44 2.72 -19.37
CA THR A 21 25.87 3.85 -20.14
C THR A 21 24.46 3.60 -20.72
N PRO A 22 23.41 4.18 -20.10
CA PRO A 22 22.03 4.17 -20.58
C PRO A 22 21.41 5.59 -20.55
N GLY A 23 22.05 6.58 -21.18
CA GLY A 23 21.70 8.01 -20.97
C GLY A 23 20.52 8.56 -21.80
N ILE A 24 20.28 8.04 -23.01
CA ILE A 24 19.30 8.64 -23.96
C ILE A 24 18.00 7.83 -24.04
N PHE A 25 18.06 6.50 -23.99
CA PHE A 25 16.86 5.65 -24.04
C PHE A 25 16.11 5.58 -22.70
N THR A 26 16.82 5.69 -21.58
CA THR A 26 16.23 5.66 -20.21
C THR A 26 15.57 7.00 -19.88
N SER A 27 16.11 8.12 -20.34
CA SER A 27 15.51 9.45 -20.16
C SER A 27 14.24 9.65 -21.00
N ARG A 28 14.21 9.16 -22.25
CA ARG A 28 12.99 9.15 -23.09
C ARG A 28 11.90 8.27 -22.47
N ALA A 29 12.30 7.07 -22.02
CA ALA A 29 11.41 6.06 -21.45
C ALA A 29 10.64 6.45 -20.19
N LEU A 30 11.10 7.47 -19.48
CA LEU A 30 10.65 7.76 -18.12
C LEU A 30 10.02 9.16 -18.02
N ALA A 31 10.33 10.06 -18.95
CA ALA A 31 9.45 11.18 -19.28
C ALA A 31 8.03 10.72 -19.71
N GLU A 32 7.90 9.46 -20.10
CA GLU A 32 6.67 8.85 -20.62
C GLU A 32 5.71 8.35 -19.50
N ILE A 33 6.22 7.89 -18.34
CA ILE A 33 5.39 7.60 -17.14
C ILE A 33 4.76 8.88 -16.61
N ASN A 34 5.54 9.97 -16.59
CA ASN A 34 5.10 11.25 -16.07
C ASN A 34 3.81 11.72 -16.76
N ARG A 35 3.65 11.46 -18.07
CA ARG A 35 2.46 11.88 -18.83
C ARG A 35 1.14 11.43 -18.20
N GLN A 36 1.09 10.26 -17.56
CA GLN A 36 -0.15 9.81 -16.90
C GLN A 36 -0.42 10.50 -15.55
N PHE A 37 0.62 10.98 -14.85
CA PHE A 37 0.54 11.44 -13.45
C PHE A 37 0.94 12.91 -13.21
N SER A 38 1.37 13.64 -14.25
CA SER A 38 1.86 15.01 -14.12
C SER A 38 0.91 16.07 -14.67
N GLU A 39 -0.19 15.69 -15.33
CA GLU A 39 -1.04 16.66 -16.05
C GLU A 39 -2.53 16.39 -15.84
N LEU A 40 -3.33 17.45 -15.94
CA LEU A 40 -4.78 17.33 -16.03
C LEU A 40 -5.17 16.69 -17.38
N PRO A 41 -6.33 16.00 -17.47
CA PRO A 41 -6.79 15.45 -18.74
C PRO A 41 -6.87 16.54 -19.81
N GLN A 42 -6.18 16.33 -20.93
CA GLN A 42 -6.19 17.25 -22.09
C GLN A 42 -7.27 16.88 -23.13
N PHE A 43 -8.08 15.86 -22.84
CA PHE A 43 -9.12 15.35 -23.72
C PHE A 43 -10.18 14.60 -22.93
N ASP A 44 -11.36 14.45 -23.52
CA ASP A 44 -12.52 13.84 -22.85
C ASP A 44 -12.92 12.46 -23.42
N VAL A 45 -12.40 12.08 -24.59
CA VAL A 45 -12.78 10.83 -25.29
C VAL A 45 -11.54 10.08 -25.79
N TYR A 46 -11.46 8.79 -25.48
CA TYR A 46 -10.45 7.89 -26.04
C TYR A 46 -10.83 7.42 -27.44
N ASP A 47 -9.83 7.24 -28.30
CA ASP A 47 -10.04 6.58 -29.59
C ASP A 47 -10.30 5.09 -29.41
N LEU A 48 -9.66 4.47 -28.42
CA LEU A 48 -9.77 3.04 -28.13
C LEU A 48 -9.64 2.75 -26.63
N VAL A 49 -10.55 1.92 -26.10
CA VAL A 49 -10.41 1.28 -24.80
C VAL A 49 -10.30 -0.23 -24.97
N ILE A 50 -9.36 -0.88 -24.28
CA ILE A 50 -9.10 -2.32 -24.35
C ILE A 50 -9.28 -2.94 -22.97
N ASN A 51 -10.14 -3.95 -22.86
CA ASN A 51 -10.26 -4.77 -21.66
C ASN A 51 -9.29 -5.95 -21.71
N GLY A 52 -8.28 -5.99 -20.84
CA GLY A 52 -7.31 -7.07 -20.72
C GLY A 52 -5.93 -6.71 -21.31
N ALA A 53 -4.90 -6.76 -20.48
CA ALA A 53 -3.51 -6.47 -20.82
C ALA A 53 -2.68 -7.76 -21.02
N GLY A 54 -3.31 -8.79 -21.57
CA GLY A 54 -2.63 -9.98 -22.09
C GLY A 54 -1.89 -9.69 -23.39
N LEU A 55 -1.30 -10.70 -24.02
CA LEU A 55 -0.49 -10.52 -25.23
C LEU A 55 -1.27 -9.83 -26.37
N GLN A 56 -2.52 -10.21 -26.62
CA GLN A 56 -3.30 -9.60 -27.71
C GLN A 56 -3.75 -8.17 -27.41
N GLY A 57 -4.24 -7.92 -26.19
CA GLY A 57 -4.58 -6.57 -25.77
C GLY A 57 -3.38 -5.64 -25.79
N TYR A 58 -2.22 -6.14 -25.35
CA TYR A 58 -0.93 -5.44 -25.46
C TYR A 58 -0.58 -5.11 -26.91
N PHE A 59 -0.57 -6.09 -27.82
CA PHE A 59 -0.21 -5.82 -29.22
C PHE A 59 -1.20 -4.88 -29.91
N ALA A 60 -2.50 -4.97 -29.59
CA ALA A 60 -3.51 -4.07 -30.11
C ALA A 60 -3.29 -2.64 -29.62
N ALA A 61 -2.96 -2.47 -28.33
CA ALA A 61 -2.64 -1.18 -27.74
C ALA A 61 -1.42 -0.54 -28.40
N ILE A 62 -0.32 -1.30 -28.54
CA ILE A 62 0.91 -0.82 -29.19
C ILE A 62 0.65 -0.47 -30.66
N GLY A 63 -0.07 -1.33 -31.39
CA GLY A 63 -0.40 -1.09 -32.80
C GLY A 63 -1.25 0.17 -33.00
N ALA A 64 -2.24 0.40 -32.14
CA ALA A 64 -3.07 1.60 -32.16
C ALA A 64 -2.28 2.86 -31.75
N ALA A 65 -1.48 2.77 -30.69
CA ALA A 65 -0.68 3.90 -30.20
C ALA A 65 0.39 4.35 -31.20
N LYS A 66 1.03 3.41 -31.93
CA LYS A 66 1.97 3.73 -33.03
C LYS A 66 1.32 4.51 -34.18
N LYS A 67 -0.02 4.50 -34.30
CA LYS A 67 -0.78 5.34 -35.24
C LYS A 67 -1.18 6.71 -34.66
N GLY A 68 -0.74 7.05 -33.45
CA GLY A 68 -1.05 8.31 -32.77
C GLY A 68 -2.41 8.33 -32.06
N LEU A 69 -3.05 7.18 -31.88
CA LEU A 69 -4.36 7.08 -31.24
C LEU A 69 -4.27 7.18 -29.71
N LYS A 70 -5.31 7.74 -29.09
CA LYS A 70 -5.44 7.78 -27.63
C LYS A 70 -6.00 6.44 -27.15
N VAL A 71 -5.16 5.67 -26.48
CA VAL A 71 -5.49 4.32 -26.02
C VAL A 71 -5.50 4.25 -24.51
N LEU A 72 -6.55 3.65 -23.95
CA LEU A 72 -6.59 3.16 -22.57
C LEU A 72 -6.67 1.64 -22.58
N ILE A 73 -5.84 0.98 -21.79
CA ILE A 73 -5.97 -0.44 -21.51
C ILE A 73 -6.22 -0.66 -20.01
N THR A 74 -7.11 -1.59 -19.68
CA THR A 74 -7.41 -1.98 -18.30
C THR A 74 -7.04 -3.43 -18.07
N ASP A 75 -6.60 -3.80 -16.88
CA ASP A 75 -6.52 -5.20 -16.48
C ASP A 75 -6.95 -5.37 -15.03
N LYS A 76 -7.73 -6.42 -14.77
CA LYS A 76 -8.16 -6.77 -13.42
C LYS A 76 -7.01 -7.18 -12.51
N ARG A 77 -5.80 -7.44 -13.05
CA ARG A 77 -4.61 -7.88 -12.32
C ARG A 77 -3.69 -6.72 -12.01
N SER A 78 -2.73 -6.96 -11.12
CA SER A 78 -1.71 -5.98 -10.74
C SER A 78 -0.59 -5.81 -11.79
N SER A 79 -0.61 -6.53 -12.91
CA SER A 79 0.43 -6.48 -13.94
C SER A 79 -0.09 -6.99 -15.29
N PRO A 80 0.44 -6.51 -16.44
CA PRO A 80 0.16 -7.08 -17.76
C PRO A 80 0.79 -8.47 -17.97
N GLY A 81 0.44 -9.12 -19.08
CA GLY A 81 1.04 -10.38 -19.52
C GLY A 81 0.48 -11.63 -18.85
N TYR A 82 -0.83 -11.66 -18.59
CA TYR A 82 -1.45 -12.70 -17.77
C TYR A 82 -1.33 -14.12 -18.33
N GLU A 83 -1.20 -14.29 -19.66
CA GLU A 83 -1.02 -15.62 -20.28
C GLU A 83 0.27 -16.31 -19.83
N ILE A 84 1.29 -15.53 -19.47
CA ILE A 84 2.60 -16.01 -19.06
C ILE A 84 2.77 -15.82 -17.56
N ALA A 85 2.67 -14.58 -17.07
CA ALA A 85 3.09 -14.21 -15.72
C ALA A 85 2.07 -14.56 -14.63
N ALA A 86 0.77 -14.54 -14.94
CA ALA A 86 -0.28 -14.94 -13.98
C ALA A 86 -0.46 -16.46 -13.94
N LYS A 87 -0.37 -17.10 -15.11
CA LYS A 87 -0.43 -18.57 -15.28
C LYS A 87 0.91 -19.28 -14.98
N TYR A 88 1.97 -18.50 -14.70
CA TYR A 88 3.33 -18.95 -14.41
C TYR A 88 3.93 -19.88 -15.48
N ARG A 89 3.47 -19.73 -16.73
CA ARG A 89 3.97 -20.47 -17.90
C ARG A 89 5.24 -19.80 -18.43
N LEU A 90 6.32 -19.85 -17.65
CA LEU A 90 7.56 -19.11 -17.95
C LEU A 90 8.44 -19.81 -19.00
N TRP A 91 7.83 -20.26 -20.09
CA TRP A 91 8.49 -20.83 -21.26
C TRP A 91 7.67 -20.55 -22.53
N ILE A 92 8.35 -20.49 -23.67
CA ILE A 92 7.75 -20.37 -25.00
C ILE A 92 8.39 -21.41 -25.91
N GLY A 93 7.61 -22.11 -26.71
CA GLY A 93 8.15 -23.02 -27.73
C GLY A 93 8.93 -22.25 -28.82
N LYS A 94 10.11 -22.73 -29.19
CA LYS A 94 11.03 -22.04 -30.12
C LYS A 94 10.53 -21.90 -31.56
N GLU A 95 9.50 -22.66 -31.95
CA GLU A 95 8.99 -22.64 -33.33
C GLU A 95 8.64 -21.20 -33.75
N GLY A 96 9.31 -20.70 -34.79
CA GLY A 96 9.13 -19.33 -35.31
C GLY A 96 10.04 -18.26 -34.69
N PHE A 97 10.97 -18.62 -33.81
CA PHE A 97 11.88 -17.65 -33.17
C PHE A 97 12.72 -16.84 -34.16
N ASP A 98 13.19 -17.45 -35.25
CA ASP A 98 13.99 -16.77 -36.29
C ASP A 98 13.26 -15.60 -36.98
N SER A 99 11.93 -15.51 -36.80
CA SER A 99 11.10 -14.43 -37.34
C SER A 99 10.84 -13.27 -36.36
N TRP A 100 11.35 -13.36 -35.13
CA TRP A 100 11.19 -12.30 -34.14
C TRP A 100 12.09 -11.11 -34.45
N ASP A 101 11.53 -9.91 -34.29
CA ASP A 101 12.28 -8.67 -34.37
C ASP A 101 12.97 -8.34 -33.03
N ASN A 102 13.83 -7.31 -33.05
CA ASN A 102 14.52 -6.87 -31.84
C ASN A 102 13.55 -6.36 -30.76
N ASP A 103 12.40 -5.80 -31.13
CA ASP A 103 11.38 -5.33 -30.17
C ASP A 103 10.83 -6.49 -29.34
N LEU A 104 10.51 -7.63 -29.97
CA LEU A 104 10.07 -8.85 -29.29
C LEU A 104 11.20 -9.48 -28.47
N ILE A 105 12.42 -9.52 -29.01
CA ILE A 105 13.58 -10.04 -28.27
C ILE A 105 13.83 -9.21 -27.01
N ASP A 106 13.86 -7.88 -27.11
CA ASP A 106 14.08 -6.98 -25.97
C ASP A 106 12.93 -7.02 -24.96
N LEU A 107 11.69 -7.27 -25.41
CA LEU A 107 10.53 -7.43 -24.53
C LEU A 107 10.65 -8.67 -23.62
N PHE A 108 11.06 -9.81 -24.18
CA PHE A 108 11.09 -11.09 -23.46
C PHE A 108 12.47 -11.43 -22.88
N PHE A 109 13.55 -10.84 -23.42
CA PHE A 109 14.93 -11.11 -23.08
C PHE A 109 15.78 -9.82 -22.98
N PRO A 110 15.39 -8.83 -22.17
CA PRO A 110 16.13 -7.59 -22.03
C PRO A 110 17.52 -7.86 -21.46
N GLY A 111 18.56 -7.20 -21.98
CA GLY A 111 19.95 -7.45 -21.55
C GLY A 111 20.20 -7.27 -20.04
N GLN A 112 19.38 -6.47 -19.35
CA GLN A 112 19.49 -6.25 -17.91
C GLN A 112 19.16 -7.48 -17.06
N GLU A 113 18.38 -8.43 -17.57
CA GLU A 113 18.00 -9.62 -16.80
C GLU A 113 19.18 -10.60 -16.62
N GLN A 114 20.25 -10.46 -17.41
CA GLN A 114 21.42 -11.36 -17.37
C GLN A 114 22.03 -11.50 -15.97
N ALA A 115 21.95 -10.45 -15.14
CA ALA A 115 22.45 -10.45 -13.77
C ALA A 115 21.66 -11.37 -12.81
N GLU A 116 20.44 -11.75 -13.19
CA GLU A 116 19.54 -12.60 -12.40
C GLU A 116 19.41 -14.03 -12.96
N ILE A 117 20.07 -14.32 -14.10
CA ILE A 117 20.07 -15.67 -14.68
C ILE A 117 21.04 -16.55 -13.88
N GLY A 118 20.49 -17.52 -13.16
CA GLY A 118 21.30 -18.50 -12.43
C GLY A 118 21.63 -19.76 -13.21
N ARG A 119 20.87 -20.10 -14.27
CA ARG A 119 21.11 -21.31 -15.07
C ARG A 119 22.11 -21.09 -16.21
N GLN A 120 22.98 -22.07 -16.44
CA GLN A 120 24.01 -22.12 -17.46
C GLN A 120 23.67 -23.12 -18.58
N GLY A 121 24.44 -23.09 -19.68
CA GLY A 121 24.40 -24.08 -20.74
C GLY A 121 23.34 -23.87 -21.84
N GLY A 122 22.55 -22.79 -21.77
CA GLY A 122 21.57 -22.46 -22.80
C GLY A 122 22.14 -21.68 -23.99
N GLU A 123 21.36 -21.64 -25.08
CA GLU A 123 21.67 -20.94 -26.33
C GLU A 123 20.74 -19.73 -26.56
N GLY A 124 20.88 -19.02 -27.68
CA GLY A 124 19.98 -17.94 -28.06
C GLY A 124 20.06 -16.70 -27.14
N PRO A 125 19.01 -15.85 -27.12
CA PRO A 125 19.03 -14.58 -26.40
C PRO A 125 19.17 -14.81 -24.90
N ASN A 126 20.15 -14.15 -24.29
CA ASN A 126 20.53 -14.32 -22.88
C ASN A 126 20.72 -15.79 -22.46
N LYS A 127 21.15 -16.68 -23.39
CA LYS A 127 21.29 -18.12 -23.14
C LYS A 127 20.01 -18.78 -22.62
N SER A 128 18.85 -18.36 -23.12
CA SER A 128 17.54 -18.79 -22.62
C SER A 128 16.96 -20.01 -23.33
N LEU A 129 17.57 -20.48 -24.42
CA LEU A 129 17.09 -21.63 -25.19
C LEU A 129 17.61 -22.95 -24.62
N PHE A 130 16.69 -23.84 -24.23
CA PHE A 130 16.97 -25.20 -23.76
C PHE A 130 16.07 -26.19 -24.52
N GLY A 131 16.67 -26.99 -25.40
CA GLY A 131 15.93 -27.94 -26.25
C GLY A 131 15.02 -27.24 -27.26
N ASP A 132 13.71 -27.32 -27.04
CA ASP A 132 12.67 -26.68 -27.85
C ASP A 132 11.99 -25.50 -27.14
N GLU A 133 12.50 -25.07 -25.99
CA GLU A 133 11.87 -24.04 -25.14
C GLU A 133 12.81 -22.86 -24.86
N LEU A 134 12.27 -21.65 -25.04
CA LEU A 134 12.86 -20.41 -24.55
C LEU A 134 12.31 -20.11 -23.16
N LEU A 135 13.19 -20.07 -22.17
CA LEU A 135 12.83 -19.90 -20.77
C LEU A 135 12.67 -18.42 -20.43
N LEU A 136 11.68 -18.07 -19.62
CA LEU A 136 11.35 -16.71 -19.25
C LEU A 136 11.52 -16.46 -17.74
N MET A 137 11.41 -15.19 -17.36
CA MET A 137 11.21 -14.77 -15.98
C MET A 137 9.92 -13.96 -15.85
N SER A 138 9.20 -14.13 -14.74
CA SER A 138 7.93 -13.45 -14.47
C SER A 138 8.11 -11.93 -14.39
N GLY A 139 9.14 -11.47 -13.67
CA GLY A 139 9.43 -10.05 -13.53
C GLY A 139 9.76 -9.40 -14.86
N THR A 140 10.56 -10.05 -15.72
CA THR A 140 10.89 -9.59 -17.09
C THR A 140 9.63 -9.27 -17.87
N VAL A 141 8.68 -10.22 -17.97
CA VAL A 141 7.45 -10.03 -18.75
C VAL A 141 6.59 -8.89 -18.20
N ARG A 142 6.34 -8.90 -16.89
CA ARG A 142 5.51 -7.88 -16.22
C ARG A 142 6.06 -6.47 -16.44
N LYS A 143 7.36 -6.30 -16.22
CA LYS A 143 8.05 -5.02 -16.38
C LYS A 143 8.15 -4.58 -17.83
N GLY A 144 8.56 -5.49 -18.71
CA GLY A 144 8.77 -5.21 -20.13
C GLY A 144 7.48 -4.73 -20.79
N MET A 145 6.37 -5.45 -20.56
CA MET A 145 5.07 -5.09 -21.12
C MET A 145 4.52 -3.78 -20.53
N LEU A 146 4.57 -3.61 -19.21
CA LEU A 146 4.15 -2.35 -18.57
C LEU A 146 4.91 -1.17 -19.15
N ARG A 147 6.25 -1.28 -19.17
CA ARG A 147 7.12 -0.23 -19.66
C ARG A 147 6.76 0.09 -21.11
N ASN A 148 6.72 -0.89 -22.00
CA ASN A 148 6.52 -0.64 -23.42
C ASN A 148 5.14 -0.01 -23.72
N LEU A 149 4.08 -0.34 -22.97
CA LEU A 149 2.80 0.37 -23.05
C LEU A 149 2.96 1.87 -22.74
N LEU A 150 3.59 2.17 -21.60
CA LEU A 150 3.83 3.55 -21.19
C LEU A 150 4.73 4.31 -22.19
N LEU A 151 5.76 3.65 -22.74
CA LEU A 151 6.65 4.25 -23.74
C LEU A 151 5.91 4.74 -24.99
N ASN A 152 4.90 3.97 -25.40
CA ASN A 152 4.10 4.29 -26.58
C ASN A 152 2.94 5.24 -26.24
N GLY A 153 2.87 5.80 -25.03
CA GLY A 153 1.83 6.74 -24.63
C GLY A 153 0.46 6.09 -24.39
N VAL A 154 0.41 4.79 -24.13
CA VAL A 154 -0.83 4.09 -23.75
C VAL A 154 -1.12 4.37 -22.28
N HIS A 155 -2.32 4.86 -21.98
CA HIS A 155 -2.78 4.96 -20.60
C HIS A 155 -3.17 3.57 -20.07
N LEU A 156 -2.88 3.32 -18.79
CA LEU A 156 -3.08 2.02 -18.17
C LEU A 156 -3.76 2.15 -16.79
N LEU A 157 -4.76 1.31 -16.56
CA LEU A 157 -5.37 1.08 -15.25
C LEU A 157 -5.30 -0.40 -14.87
N LEU A 158 -4.39 -0.73 -13.94
CA LEU A 158 -4.27 -2.05 -13.34
C LEU A 158 -5.21 -2.19 -12.14
N MET A 159 -5.47 -3.43 -11.71
CA MET A 159 -6.45 -3.76 -10.66
C MET A 159 -7.84 -3.14 -10.93
N THR A 160 -8.22 -3.06 -12.21
CA THR A 160 -9.45 -2.42 -12.69
C THR A 160 -10.08 -3.31 -13.76
N ASP A 161 -11.34 -3.68 -13.57
CA ASP A 161 -12.07 -4.57 -14.50
C ASP A 161 -13.19 -3.79 -15.22
N ILE A 162 -13.43 -4.10 -16.49
CA ILE A 162 -14.55 -3.51 -17.24
C ILE A 162 -15.80 -4.35 -17.00
N CYS A 163 -16.86 -3.69 -16.52
CA CYS A 163 -18.11 -4.33 -16.13
C CYS A 163 -19.33 -3.82 -16.89
N GLY A 164 -19.14 -2.97 -17.90
CA GLY A 164 -20.20 -2.54 -18.80
C GLY A 164 -19.71 -1.70 -19.98
N VAL A 165 -20.56 -1.54 -20.99
CA VAL A 165 -20.33 -0.70 -22.17
C VAL A 165 -21.49 0.26 -22.35
N PHE A 166 -21.20 1.54 -22.56
CA PHE A 166 -22.19 2.55 -22.92
C PHE A 166 -22.46 2.52 -24.42
N SER A 167 -23.74 2.57 -24.80
CA SER A 167 -24.24 2.54 -26.17
C SER A 167 -25.08 3.78 -26.49
N ALA A 168 -24.67 4.56 -27.49
CA ALA A 168 -25.45 5.66 -28.05
C ALA A 168 -25.69 5.38 -29.53
N ASN A 169 -26.96 5.37 -29.97
CA ASN A 169 -27.35 5.10 -31.36
C ASN A 169 -26.78 3.77 -31.90
N ASN A 170 -26.83 2.71 -31.07
CA ASN A 170 -26.28 1.39 -31.39
C ASN A 170 -24.77 1.40 -31.73
N ARG A 171 -24.02 2.32 -31.11
CA ARG A 171 -22.56 2.42 -31.17
C ARG A 171 -21.95 2.56 -29.78
N VAL A 172 -20.77 1.99 -29.58
CA VAL A 172 -19.94 2.23 -28.39
C VAL A 172 -19.76 3.75 -28.17
N SER A 173 -19.98 4.18 -26.95
CA SER A 173 -19.78 5.57 -26.50
C SER A 173 -18.89 5.69 -25.25
N GLY A 174 -18.60 4.57 -24.58
CA GLY A 174 -17.77 4.53 -23.37
C GLY A 174 -17.82 3.17 -22.68
N VAL A 175 -17.11 3.05 -21.56
CA VAL A 175 -17.10 1.84 -20.72
C VAL A 175 -17.37 2.17 -19.25
N LEU A 176 -17.92 1.20 -18.52
CA LEU A 176 -18.00 1.20 -17.06
C LEU A 176 -16.91 0.28 -16.50
N MET A 177 -16.16 0.79 -15.54
CA MET A 177 -15.05 0.12 -14.88
C MET A 177 -15.29 0.02 -13.38
N ALA A 178 -14.88 -1.10 -12.79
CA ALA A 178 -14.89 -1.34 -11.35
C ALA A 178 -13.46 -1.42 -10.82
N SER A 179 -13.20 -0.72 -9.71
CA SER A 179 -11.98 -0.85 -8.93
C SER A 179 -12.33 -0.78 -7.43
N LYS A 180 -11.33 -0.93 -6.56
CA LYS A 180 -11.51 -0.72 -5.11
C LYS A 180 -11.99 0.69 -4.74
N HIS A 181 -11.92 1.65 -5.66
CA HIS A 181 -12.34 3.04 -5.44
C HIS A 181 -13.81 3.29 -5.80
N GLY A 182 -14.48 2.29 -6.38
CA GLY A 182 -15.87 2.38 -6.83
C GLY A 182 -16.05 2.08 -8.32
N LEU A 183 -17.15 2.56 -8.87
CA LEU A 183 -17.47 2.49 -10.29
C LEU A 183 -17.11 3.81 -10.99
N PHE A 184 -16.46 3.70 -12.15
CA PHE A 184 -16.00 4.83 -12.95
C PHE A 184 -16.26 4.59 -14.43
N SER A 185 -16.26 5.65 -15.23
CA SER A 185 -16.40 5.57 -16.66
C SER A 185 -15.37 6.43 -17.38
N VAL A 186 -15.12 6.05 -18.64
CA VAL A 186 -14.46 6.89 -19.64
C VAL A 186 -15.24 6.80 -20.95
N LYS A 187 -15.23 7.87 -21.74
CA LYS A 187 -15.81 7.87 -23.08
C LYS A 187 -14.83 7.27 -24.06
N CYS A 188 -15.34 6.51 -25.03
CA CYS A 188 -14.51 5.97 -26.10
C CYS A 188 -15.27 5.78 -27.42
N LYS A 189 -14.52 5.85 -28.53
CA LYS A 189 -15.03 5.64 -29.89
C LYS A 189 -15.14 4.16 -30.28
N ASN A 190 -14.21 3.36 -29.78
CA ASN A 190 -14.10 1.93 -30.02
C ASN A 190 -13.71 1.20 -28.73
N PHE A 191 -14.15 -0.05 -28.61
CA PHE A 191 -13.86 -0.94 -27.50
C PHE A 191 -13.40 -2.31 -28.01
N ILE A 192 -12.33 -2.85 -27.43
CA ILE A 192 -11.87 -4.22 -27.67
C ILE A 192 -11.98 -5.01 -26.36
N ASP A 193 -12.71 -6.12 -26.39
CA ASP A 193 -12.60 -7.13 -25.35
C ASP A 193 -11.46 -8.11 -25.68
N ALA A 194 -10.37 -8.00 -24.93
CA ALA A 194 -9.22 -8.89 -24.92
C ALA A 194 -9.06 -9.59 -23.56
N SER A 195 -10.13 -9.70 -22.77
CA SER A 195 -10.11 -10.36 -21.47
C SER A 195 -9.82 -11.86 -21.62
N ASP A 196 -9.28 -12.49 -20.57
CA ASP A 196 -8.94 -13.94 -20.61
C ASP A 196 -10.18 -14.77 -20.95
N ASN A 197 -10.14 -15.54 -22.04
CA ASN A 197 -11.28 -16.26 -22.62
C ASN A 197 -12.49 -15.39 -23.03
N VAL A 198 -12.28 -14.08 -23.25
CA VAL A 198 -13.31 -13.09 -23.64
C VAL A 198 -14.50 -13.12 -22.67
N ARG A 199 -14.20 -13.30 -21.38
CA ARG A 199 -15.20 -13.52 -20.33
C ARG A 199 -16.19 -12.38 -20.25
N PHE A 200 -15.72 -11.13 -20.41
CA PHE A 200 -16.60 -9.97 -20.34
C PHE A 200 -17.70 -10.05 -21.40
N THR A 201 -17.35 -10.26 -22.67
CA THR A 201 -18.35 -10.36 -23.76
C THR A 201 -19.31 -11.52 -23.54
N LYS A 202 -18.81 -12.70 -23.15
CA LYS A 202 -19.67 -13.85 -22.87
C LYS A 202 -20.67 -13.55 -21.76
N LYS A 203 -20.23 -12.92 -20.67
CA LYS A 203 -21.11 -12.50 -19.56
C LYS A 203 -22.08 -11.39 -19.98
N LEU A 204 -21.64 -10.44 -20.80
CA LEU A 204 -22.49 -9.37 -21.35
C LEU A 204 -23.63 -9.95 -22.19
N ALA A 205 -23.35 -10.97 -23.00
CA ALA A 205 -24.32 -11.68 -23.82
C ALA A 205 -25.20 -12.69 -23.05
N GLY A 206 -24.98 -12.86 -21.74
CA GLY A 206 -25.72 -13.83 -20.94
C GLY A 206 -25.34 -15.29 -21.19
N GLN A 207 -24.17 -15.55 -21.79
CA GLN A 207 -23.66 -16.90 -22.02
C GLN A 207 -22.90 -17.41 -20.78
N ASP A 208 -23.32 -18.56 -20.27
CA ASP A 208 -22.57 -19.25 -19.23
C ASP A 208 -21.37 -19.99 -19.83
N ILE A 209 -20.22 -19.85 -19.15
CA ILE A 209 -18.95 -20.39 -19.61
C ILE A 209 -18.72 -21.72 -18.92
N THR A 210 -18.79 -22.81 -19.68
CA THR A 210 -18.41 -24.12 -19.18
C THR A 210 -16.94 -24.41 -19.49
N ALA A 211 -16.16 -24.67 -18.44
CA ALA A 211 -14.81 -25.18 -18.56
C ALA A 211 -14.84 -26.71 -18.58
N PHE A 212 -14.10 -27.34 -19.48
CA PHE A 212 -13.95 -28.80 -19.50
C PHE A 212 -12.57 -29.24 -19.01
N LYS A 213 -11.57 -28.35 -19.11
CA LYS A 213 -10.18 -28.62 -18.71
C LYS A 213 -9.53 -27.36 -18.14
N ALA A 214 -8.73 -27.55 -17.10
CA ALA A 214 -7.88 -26.50 -16.52
C ALA A 214 -6.45 -27.01 -16.35
N GLY A 215 -5.48 -26.11 -16.53
CA GLY A 215 -4.05 -26.34 -16.33
C GLY A 215 -3.48 -25.42 -15.26
N PHE A 216 -2.49 -25.91 -14.52
CA PHE A 216 -1.87 -25.18 -13.41
C PHE A 216 -0.36 -25.47 -13.35
N VAL A 217 0.42 -24.48 -12.90
CA VAL A 217 1.88 -24.57 -12.85
C VAL A 217 2.38 -24.35 -11.43
N MET A 218 3.30 -25.21 -10.99
CA MET A 218 4.06 -25.08 -9.75
C MET A 218 5.53 -24.88 -10.05
N GLU A 219 6.20 -24.01 -9.30
CA GLU A 219 7.65 -23.85 -9.33
C GLU A 219 8.30 -24.66 -8.22
N LEU A 220 9.21 -25.55 -8.59
CA LEU A 220 9.98 -26.37 -7.68
C LEU A 220 11.45 -25.96 -7.74
N LEU A 221 12.08 -25.89 -6.56
CA LEU A 221 13.53 -25.74 -6.41
C LEU A 221 14.12 -27.03 -5.83
N ASN A 222 15.44 -27.22 -5.98
CA ASN A 222 16.19 -28.40 -5.50
C ASN A 222 15.78 -29.72 -6.16
N VAL A 223 15.46 -29.70 -7.45
CA VAL A 223 15.16 -30.90 -8.25
C VAL A 223 16.47 -31.50 -8.79
N ASN A 224 16.64 -32.83 -8.67
CA ASN A 224 17.93 -33.50 -9.00
C ASN A 224 18.24 -33.55 -10.51
N ILE A 225 17.22 -33.72 -11.37
CA ILE A 225 17.35 -33.74 -12.84
C ILE A 225 16.35 -32.74 -13.41
N PRO A 226 16.71 -31.46 -13.51
CA PRO A 226 15.79 -30.35 -13.77
C PRO A 226 15.61 -30.10 -15.28
N GLU A 227 15.32 -31.17 -16.03
CA GLU A 227 15.16 -31.19 -17.48
C GLU A 227 13.69 -31.37 -17.90
N LYS A 228 13.39 -31.10 -19.17
CA LYS A 228 12.06 -31.33 -19.74
C LYS A 228 11.74 -32.82 -19.75
N LYS A 229 10.69 -33.23 -19.03
CA LYS A 229 10.34 -34.65 -18.87
C LYS A 229 8.88 -34.84 -18.50
N ASN A 230 8.30 -35.94 -18.96
CA ASN A 230 6.99 -36.39 -18.51
C ASN A 230 7.12 -37.31 -17.30
N ILE A 231 6.27 -37.12 -16.30
CA ILE A 231 6.22 -37.97 -15.10
C ILE A 231 4.82 -38.53 -14.95
N GLU A 232 4.74 -39.82 -14.70
CA GLU A 232 3.49 -40.49 -14.38
C GLU A 232 3.18 -40.36 -12.89
N VAL A 233 1.89 -40.15 -12.58
CA VAL A 233 1.38 -40.05 -11.22
C VAL A 233 0.12 -40.89 -11.03
N PRO A 234 -0.19 -41.38 -9.83
CA PRO A 234 -1.41 -42.14 -9.60
C PRO A 234 -2.67 -41.34 -9.93
N ALA A 235 -3.70 -42.02 -10.42
CA ALA A 235 -5.00 -41.40 -10.72
C ALA A 235 -5.64 -40.69 -9.50
N ALA A 236 -5.33 -41.16 -8.29
CA ALA A 236 -5.77 -40.55 -7.03
C ALA A 236 -5.28 -39.10 -6.84
N THR A 237 -4.27 -38.66 -7.58
CA THR A 237 -3.81 -37.25 -7.57
C THR A 237 -4.81 -36.29 -8.22
N GLY A 238 -5.75 -36.80 -9.02
CA GLY A 238 -6.72 -35.98 -9.77
C GLY A 238 -6.14 -35.30 -11.01
N VAL A 239 -4.91 -35.66 -11.40
CA VAL A 239 -4.25 -35.17 -12.61
C VAL A 239 -4.79 -35.90 -13.84
N LEU A 240 -5.15 -35.13 -14.87
CA LEU A 240 -5.65 -35.66 -16.14
C LEU A 240 -4.57 -36.49 -16.84
N ASN A 241 -4.96 -37.63 -17.39
CA ASN A 241 -4.05 -38.59 -18.04
C ASN A 241 -2.89 -39.06 -17.17
N ASN A 242 -2.98 -38.90 -15.84
CA ASN A 242 -1.96 -39.33 -14.89
C ASN A 242 -0.57 -38.75 -15.19
N LYS A 243 -0.51 -37.57 -15.81
CA LYS A 243 0.72 -37.05 -16.42
C LYS A 243 1.03 -35.64 -15.95
N LEU A 244 2.25 -35.47 -15.43
CA LEU A 244 2.88 -34.18 -15.17
C LEU A 244 3.91 -33.89 -16.25
N ILE A 245 4.11 -32.61 -16.55
CA ILE A 245 5.14 -32.15 -17.48
C ILE A 245 6.10 -31.25 -16.74
N LEU A 246 7.39 -31.58 -16.78
CA LEU A 246 8.44 -30.71 -16.27
C LEU A 246 8.96 -29.82 -17.37
N HIS A 247 9.13 -28.54 -17.05
CA HIS A 247 9.82 -27.54 -17.84
C HIS A 247 11.00 -27.01 -17.03
N PRO A 248 12.16 -26.85 -17.64
CA PRO A 248 13.36 -26.49 -16.91
C PRO A 248 13.29 -24.95 -16.65
N GLY A 249 13.73 -24.44 -15.49
CA GLY A 249 13.61 -23.01 -15.13
C GLY A 249 14.85 -22.14 -15.42
N LYS A 250 14.67 -20.83 -15.66
CA LYS A 250 15.78 -19.92 -16.03
C LYS A 250 16.63 -19.42 -14.86
N ASN A 251 16.03 -19.33 -13.67
CA ASN A 251 16.60 -18.64 -12.53
C ASN A 251 17.62 -19.49 -11.74
N ALA A 252 17.55 -20.82 -11.79
CA ALA A 252 18.51 -21.68 -11.09
C ALA A 252 18.74 -23.00 -11.83
N GLU A 253 19.92 -23.60 -11.63
CA GLU A 253 20.23 -24.93 -12.18
C GLU A 253 19.16 -25.96 -11.80
N ASN A 254 18.83 -26.02 -10.51
CA ASN A 254 17.92 -26.99 -9.90
C ASN A 254 16.42 -26.60 -9.94
N GLN A 255 16.05 -25.63 -10.77
CA GLN A 255 14.68 -25.12 -10.88
C GLN A 255 13.89 -25.87 -11.96
N VAL A 256 12.63 -26.20 -11.64
CA VAL A 256 11.66 -26.75 -12.58
C VAL A 256 10.31 -26.06 -12.42
N LEU A 257 9.63 -25.84 -13.54
CA LEU A 257 8.22 -25.46 -13.62
C LEU A 257 7.45 -26.73 -13.98
N LEU A 258 6.61 -27.18 -13.05
CA LEU A 258 5.82 -28.40 -13.17
C LEU A 258 4.40 -28.04 -13.58
N GLU A 259 4.02 -28.43 -14.79
CA GLU A 259 2.68 -28.27 -15.35
C GLU A 259 1.83 -29.53 -15.14
N PHE A 260 0.57 -29.34 -14.77
CA PHE A 260 -0.44 -30.40 -14.77
C PHE A 260 -1.79 -29.89 -15.25
N GLU A 261 -2.62 -30.80 -15.75
CA GLU A 261 -4.01 -30.53 -16.14
C GLU A 261 -4.98 -31.35 -15.29
N PHE A 262 -6.22 -30.89 -15.16
CA PHE A 262 -7.31 -31.62 -14.52
C PHE A 262 -8.64 -31.36 -15.23
N SER A 263 -9.60 -32.28 -15.09
CA SER A 263 -10.96 -32.09 -15.61
C SER A 263 -11.64 -30.96 -14.85
N ALA A 264 -12.11 -29.94 -15.57
CA ALA A 264 -12.94 -28.88 -15.03
C ALA A 264 -14.44 -29.14 -15.26
N THR A 265 -14.79 -30.26 -15.90
CA THR A 265 -16.17 -30.61 -16.25
C THR A 265 -17.01 -30.75 -14.99
N GLY A 266 -18.12 -30.02 -14.92
CA GLY A 266 -19.04 -30.04 -13.78
C GLY A 266 -18.56 -29.24 -12.55
N ILE A 267 -17.37 -28.64 -12.59
CA ILE A 267 -16.89 -27.75 -11.54
C ILE A 267 -17.38 -26.33 -11.83
N ARG A 268 -17.90 -25.62 -10.82
CA ARG A 268 -18.30 -24.22 -11.00
C ARG A 268 -17.06 -23.41 -11.36
N PHE A 269 -17.21 -22.47 -12.30
CA PHE A 269 -16.08 -21.71 -12.80
C PHE A 269 -15.31 -21.00 -11.68
N GLU A 270 -16.02 -20.53 -10.64
CA GLU A 270 -15.40 -19.85 -9.49
C GLU A 270 -14.59 -20.78 -8.57
N GLU A 271 -14.79 -22.10 -8.65
CA GLU A 271 -14.14 -23.11 -7.80
C GLU A 271 -12.87 -23.70 -8.43
N ILE A 272 -12.67 -23.50 -9.74
CA ILE A 272 -11.54 -24.08 -10.49
C ILE A 272 -10.19 -23.68 -9.87
N GLU A 273 -10.05 -22.41 -9.50
CA GLU A 273 -8.82 -21.88 -8.91
C GLU A 273 -8.47 -22.57 -7.58
N MET A 274 -9.48 -22.83 -6.75
CA MET A 274 -9.25 -23.51 -5.48
C MET A 274 -8.99 -25.00 -5.69
N ARG A 275 -9.69 -25.62 -6.63
CA ARG A 275 -9.46 -27.02 -6.99
C ARG A 275 -8.02 -27.26 -7.45
N ALA A 276 -7.45 -26.36 -8.25
CA ALA A 276 -6.07 -26.45 -8.68
C ALA A 276 -5.08 -26.44 -7.51
N ARG A 277 -5.31 -25.58 -6.50
CA ARG A 277 -4.49 -25.51 -5.28
C ARG A 277 -4.57 -26.77 -4.44
N GLN A 278 -5.76 -27.38 -4.34
CA GLN A 278 -5.94 -28.67 -3.65
C GLN A 278 -5.18 -29.81 -4.36
N ILE A 279 -5.26 -29.86 -5.70
CA ILE A 279 -4.51 -30.85 -6.50
C ILE A 279 -3.00 -30.62 -6.37
N ALA A 280 -2.54 -29.36 -6.44
CA ALA A 280 -1.14 -28.98 -6.26
C ALA A 280 -0.58 -29.46 -4.91
N ALA A 281 -1.33 -29.29 -3.82
CA ALA A 281 -0.95 -29.81 -2.50
C ALA A 281 -0.83 -31.34 -2.48
N GLY A 282 -1.75 -32.05 -3.15
CA GLY A 282 -1.70 -33.50 -3.31
C GLY A 282 -0.49 -33.98 -4.12
N ILE A 283 -0.15 -33.29 -5.22
CA ILE A 283 1.02 -33.58 -6.04
C ILE A 283 2.30 -33.38 -5.22
N GLY A 284 2.44 -32.25 -4.51
CA GLY A 284 3.62 -31.99 -3.69
C GLY A 284 3.85 -33.08 -2.64
N LYS A 285 2.78 -33.47 -1.91
CA LYS A 285 2.81 -34.58 -0.95
C LYS A 285 3.25 -35.90 -1.59
N TYR A 286 2.75 -36.20 -2.80
CA TYR A 286 3.10 -37.43 -3.51
C TYR A 286 4.58 -37.43 -3.93
N LEU A 287 5.03 -36.38 -4.62
CA LEU A 287 6.36 -36.32 -5.23
C LEU A 287 7.48 -36.38 -4.19
N THR A 288 7.36 -35.62 -3.10
CA THR A 288 8.39 -35.58 -2.05
C THR A 288 8.60 -36.95 -1.38
N ASN A 289 7.54 -37.76 -1.27
CA ASN A 289 7.59 -39.05 -0.57
C ASN A 289 7.85 -40.26 -1.47
N ASN A 290 7.57 -40.17 -2.77
CA ASN A 290 7.51 -41.35 -3.64
C ASN A 290 8.40 -41.28 -4.89
N HIS A 291 9.07 -40.15 -5.14
CA HIS A 291 9.81 -39.97 -6.38
C HIS A 291 11.23 -39.41 -6.15
N LEU A 292 12.25 -40.20 -6.51
CA LEU A 292 13.67 -39.90 -6.23
C LEU A 292 14.15 -38.56 -6.82
N LEU A 293 13.56 -38.08 -7.92
CA LEU A 293 13.88 -36.77 -8.49
C LEU A 293 13.52 -35.58 -7.58
N PHE A 294 12.56 -35.76 -6.66
CA PHE A 294 11.95 -34.70 -5.87
C PHE A 294 12.13 -34.86 -4.35
N ASN A 295 12.92 -35.82 -3.90
CA ASN A 295 13.12 -36.10 -2.47
C ASN A 295 13.65 -34.89 -1.67
N LYS A 296 14.35 -33.96 -2.33
CA LYS A 296 14.82 -32.67 -1.76
C LYS A 296 14.05 -31.46 -2.29
N ALA A 297 13.14 -31.67 -3.23
CA ALA A 297 12.45 -30.59 -3.90
C ALA A 297 11.43 -29.93 -2.97
N LYS A 298 11.26 -28.62 -3.13
CA LYS A 298 10.21 -27.86 -2.46
C LYS A 298 9.47 -26.99 -3.46
N VAL A 299 8.14 -26.96 -3.36
CA VAL A 299 7.31 -26.00 -4.12
C VAL A 299 7.56 -24.60 -3.56
N HIS A 300 8.25 -23.78 -4.34
CA HIS A 300 8.64 -22.42 -4.00
C HIS A 300 7.53 -21.42 -4.28
N GLU A 301 6.92 -21.51 -5.46
CA GLU A 301 5.75 -20.73 -5.85
C GLU A 301 4.84 -21.51 -6.79
N TYR A 302 3.70 -20.95 -7.15
CA TYR A 302 2.74 -21.53 -8.09
C TYR A 302 1.94 -20.43 -8.78
N ALA A 303 1.25 -20.80 -9.85
CA ALA A 303 0.45 -19.88 -10.66
C ALA A 303 -0.63 -19.15 -9.84
N SER A 304 -0.80 -17.86 -10.12
CA SER A 304 -1.88 -17.09 -9.51
C SER A 304 -3.25 -17.49 -10.07
N GLU A 305 -3.29 -17.86 -11.35
CA GLU A 305 -4.49 -18.24 -12.09
C GLU A 305 -4.28 -19.52 -12.92
N CYS A 306 -5.36 -20.26 -13.15
CA CYS A 306 -5.39 -21.42 -14.01
C CYS A 306 -5.38 -21.04 -15.51
N SER A 307 -4.81 -21.90 -16.34
CA SER A 307 -5.07 -21.92 -17.78
C SER A 307 -6.39 -22.65 -18.02
N ILE A 308 -7.45 -21.96 -18.45
CA ILE A 308 -8.78 -22.56 -18.59
C ILE A 308 -9.12 -22.79 -20.07
N SER A 309 -9.56 -24.00 -20.41
CA SER A 309 -10.10 -24.37 -21.72
C SER A 309 -11.64 -24.44 -21.67
N THR A 310 -12.29 -23.72 -22.58
CA THR A 310 -13.76 -23.61 -22.67
C THR A 310 -14.29 -24.23 -23.96
N GLY A 311 -15.48 -24.83 -23.94
CA GLY A 311 -16.07 -25.53 -25.09
C GLY A 311 -16.63 -24.63 -26.19
N ASP A 312 -16.95 -23.36 -25.89
CA ASP A 312 -17.59 -22.46 -26.84
C ASP A 312 -16.60 -21.94 -27.88
N LYS A 313 -16.86 -22.23 -29.15
CA LYS A 313 -16.13 -21.66 -30.30
C LYS A 313 -16.79 -20.40 -30.85
N ASP A 314 -18.10 -20.24 -30.62
CA ASP A 314 -18.87 -19.09 -31.08
C ASP A 314 -18.89 -18.01 -29.99
N PHE A 315 -18.56 -16.78 -30.39
CA PHE A 315 -18.61 -15.60 -29.53
C PHE A 315 -19.80 -14.74 -29.94
N PRO A 316 -20.77 -14.51 -29.06
CA PRO A 316 -21.84 -13.55 -29.33
C PRO A 316 -21.20 -12.15 -29.35
N ILE A 317 -20.95 -11.62 -30.55
CA ILE A 317 -20.54 -10.22 -30.70
C ILE A 317 -21.79 -9.38 -30.46
N PRO A 318 -21.80 -8.47 -29.46
CA PRO A 318 -22.91 -7.53 -29.31
C PRO A 318 -23.11 -6.81 -30.65
N SER A 319 -24.37 -6.62 -31.08
CA SER A 319 -24.71 -5.93 -32.34
C SER A 319 -24.47 -4.42 -32.24
N LEU A 320 -23.30 -4.02 -31.75
CA LEU A 320 -22.91 -2.67 -31.36
C LEU A 320 -21.73 -2.23 -32.22
N SER A 321 -21.92 -1.15 -32.98
CA SER A 321 -20.83 -0.60 -33.81
C SER A 321 -19.66 -0.12 -32.94
N GLY A 322 -18.43 -0.43 -33.36
CA GLY A 322 -17.22 -0.07 -32.60
C GLY A 322 -16.89 -1.02 -31.44
N TYR A 323 -17.60 -2.15 -31.30
CA TYR A 323 -17.28 -3.22 -30.36
C TYR A 323 -16.53 -4.34 -31.09
N PHE A 324 -15.37 -4.73 -30.56
CA PHE A 324 -14.50 -5.74 -31.16
C PHE A 324 -14.04 -6.76 -30.12
N ILE A 325 -13.59 -7.93 -30.58
CA ILE A 325 -13.11 -9.03 -29.73
C ILE A 325 -11.73 -9.48 -30.21
N LEU A 326 -10.81 -9.67 -29.28
CA LEU A 326 -9.54 -10.34 -29.50
C LEU A 326 -9.38 -11.52 -28.55
N GLN A 327 -9.53 -12.72 -29.07
CA GLN A 327 -9.41 -13.94 -28.28
C GLN A 327 -7.97 -14.48 -28.29
N GLY A 328 -7.38 -14.62 -27.10
CA GLY A 328 -6.15 -15.38 -26.85
C GLY A 328 -6.19 -16.83 -27.39
N GLY A 329 -5.06 -17.33 -27.88
CA GLY A 329 -4.97 -18.73 -28.29
C GLY A 329 -5.05 -19.69 -27.10
N SER A 330 -5.73 -20.82 -27.25
CA SER A 330 -5.87 -21.86 -26.21
C SER A 330 -4.82 -22.98 -26.29
N GLY A 331 -3.84 -22.85 -27.19
CA GLY A 331 -2.81 -23.86 -27.46
C GLY A 331 -1.48 -23.60 -26.78
N VAL A 332 -0.48 -24.41 -27.11
CA VAL A 332 0.92 -24.20 -26.69
C VAL A 332 1.41 -22.86 -27.23
N LEU A 333 1.94 -22.01 -26.34
CA LEU A 333 2.49 -20.72 -26.72
C LEU A 333 3.86 -20.92 -27.37
N THR A 334 3.97 -20.64 -28.68
CA THR A 334 5.23 -20.65 -29.43
C THR A 334 5.56 -19.26 -29.96
N CYS A 335 6.81 -19.04 -30.37
CA CYS A 335 7.23 -17.79 -31.00
C CYS A 335 6.37 -17.45 -32.22
N LYS A 336 6.00 -18.44 -33.03
CA LYS A 336 5.10 -18.32 -34.18
C LYS A 336 3.69 -17.89 -33.78
N GLU A 337 3.14 -18.43 -32.70
CA GLU A 337 1.82 -18.01 -32.20
C GLU A 337 1.85 -16.57 -31.71
N ILE A 338 2.91 -16.14 -31.03
CA ILE A 338 3.09 -14.75 -30.60
C ILE A 338 3.15 -13.80 -31.81
N THR A 339 3.92 -14.15 -32.84
CA THR A 339 3.96 -13.39 -34.11
C THR A 339 2.58 -13.33 -34.79
N ARG A 340 1.81 -14.44 -34.75
CA ARG A 340 0.44 -14.46 -35.29
C ARG A 340 -0.49 -13.54 -34.49
N MET A 341 -0.40 -13.56 -33.17
CA MET A 341 -1.18 -12.67 -32.29
C MET A 341 -0.87 -11.19 -32.58
N GLN A 342 0.42 -10.86 -32.75
CA GLN A 342 0.84 -9.51 -33.12
C GLN A 342 0.26 -9.07 -34.47
N LYS A 343 0.32 -9.92 -35.50
CA LYS A 343 -0.26 -9.65 -36.82
C LYS A 343 -1.77 -9.44 -36.76
N ARG A 344 -2.49 -10.34 -36.09
CA ARG A 344 -3.95 -10.24 -35.92
C ARG A 344 -4.34 -8.94 -35.20
N ALA A 345 -3.61 -8.57 -34.15
CA ALA A 345 -3.85 -7.33 -33.43
C ALA A 345 -3.59 -6.10 -34.30
N ALA A 346 -2.56 -6.13 -35.15
CA ALA A 346 -2.25 -5.06 -36.09
C ALA A 346 -3.30 -4.94 -37.21
N GLU A 347 -3.81 -6.07 -37.72
CA GLU A 347 -4.92 -6.14 -38.70
C GLU A 347 -6.17 -5.49 -38.11
N LEU A 348 -6.60 -5.89 -36.91
CA LEU A 348 -7.75 -5.30 -36.25
C LEU A 348 -7.56 -3.79 -36.02
N ALA A 349 -6.38 -3.37 -35.56
CA ALA A 349 -6.06 -1.95 -35.41
C ALA A 349 -6.07 -1.19 -36.75
N GLY A 350 -5.97 -1.88 -37.89
CA GLY A 350 -6.18 -1.38 -39.25
C GLY A 350 -7.64 -1.13 -39.62
N GLU A 351 -8.56 -1.92 -39.07
CA GLU A 351 -10.00 -1.87 -39.36
C GLU A 351 -10.76 -0.84 -38.51
N LEU A 352 -10.15 -0.36 -37.43
CA LEU A 352 -10.78 0.61 -36.53
C LEU A 352 -11.03 1.95 -37.24
N ASN A 353 -12.28 2.42 -37.17
CA ASN A 353 -12.68 3.73 -37.67
C ASN A 353 -12.54 4.79 -36.56
N PHE A 354 -11.93 5.93 -36.88
CA PHE A 354 -11.76 7.08 -35.98
C PHE A 354 -12.26 8.41 -36.55
N ASP A 355 -12.81 8.41 -37.77
CA ASP A 355 -13.17 9.58 -38.58
C ASP A 355 -14.52 10.20 -38.21
N PHE A 356 -14.99 9.97 -36.97
CA PHE A 356 -16.20 10.55 -36.43
C PHE A 356 -15.93 11.15 -35.05
N ALA A 357 -16.67 12.20 -34.71
CA ALA A 357 -16.64 12.79 -33.37
C ALA A 357 -17.18 11.77 -32.35
N GLY A 358 -16.51 11.64 -31.20
CA GLY A 358 -17.03 10.83 -30.10
C GLY A 358 -18.43 11.27 -29.68
N SER A 359 -19.25 10.34 -29.20
CA SER A 359 -20.58 10.65 -28.68
C SER A 359 -20.54 10.86 -27.16
N ASN A 360 -21.58 11.53 -26.63
CA ASN A 360 -21.88 11.48 -25.21
C ASN A 360 -22.30 10.05 -24.82
N TYR A 361 -22.22 9.74 -23.52
CA TYR A 361 -22.73 8.47 -23.01
C TYR A 361 -24.20 8.27 -23.39
N GLY A 362 -24.53 7.06 -23.82
CA GLY A 362 -25.91 6.60 -23.96
C GLY A 362 -26.29 5.62 -22.85
N ASP A 363 -27.13 4.64 -23.18
CA ASP A 363 -27.56 3.61 -22.23
C ASP A 363 -26.41 2.66 -21.88
N LEU A 364 -26.39 2.16 -20.66
CA LEU A 364 -25.34 1.29 -20.17
C LEU A 364 -25.76 -0.18 -20.24
N LEU A 365 -25.02 -0.96 -21.03
CA LEU A 365 -25.13 -2.41 -21.13
C LEU A 365 -24.22 -3.05 -20.09
N ILE A 366 -24.80 -3.88 -19.21
CA ILE A 366 -24.07 -4.73 -18.26
C ILE A 366 -24.57 -6.17 -18.37
N ALA A 367 -23.83 -7.11 -17.80
CA ALA A 367 -24.24 -8.52 -17.78
C ALA A 367 -25.67 -8.69 -17.22
N GLY A 368 -26.62 -9.10 -18.08
CA GLY A 368 -28.01 -9.39 -17.73
C GLY A 368 -28.93 -8.17 -17.52
N SER A 369 -28.49 -6.94 -17.82
CA SER A 369 -29.28 -5.73 -17.57
C SER A 369 -28.92 -4.58 -18.52
N LEU A 370 -29.91 -3.72 -18.81
CA LEU A 370 -29.74 -2.44 -19.50
C LEU A 370 -30.14 -1.33 -18.53
N ILE A 371 -29.24 -0.37 -18.31
CA ILE A 371 -29.49 0.79 -17.46
C ILE A 371 -29.70 2.01 -18.35
N PRO A 372 -30.90 2.62 -18.36
CA PRO A 372 -31.15 3.83 -19.14
C PRO A 372 -30.24 4.97 -18.70
N PHE A 373 -29.71 5.74 -19.65
CA PHE A 373 -28.80 6.85 -19.38
C PHE A 373 -29.31 7.80 -18.28
N GLN A 374 -30.62 8.10 -18.27
CA GLN A 374 -31.22 9.04 -17.32
C GLN A 374 -31.19 8.54 -15.86
N GLN A 375 -30.86 7.27 -15.62
CA GLN A 375 -30.75 6.67 -14.29
C GLN A 375 -29.30 6.68 -13.77
N ILE A 376 -28.35 7.17 -14.56
CA ILE A 376 -26.93 7.18 -14.26
C ILE A 376 -26.52 8.59 -13.87
N LYS A 377 -25.79 8.72 -12.76
CA LYS A 377 -25.20 9.97 -12.32
C LYS A 377 -23.69 9.93 -12.50
N PHE A 378 -23.16 11.01 -13.03
CA PHE A 378 -21.73 11.22 -13.25
C PHE A 378 -21.23 12.34 -12.32
N GLU A 379 -20.09 12.10 -11.68
CA GLU A 379 -19.41 13.05 -10.82
C GLU A 379 -17.91 13.09 -11.14
N SER A 380 -17.23 14.17 -10.77
CA SER A 380 -15.77 14.23 -10.90
C SER A 380 -15.12 13.12 -10.06
N ALA A 381 -14.16 12.39 -10.64
CA ALA A 381 -13.43 11.36 -9.89
C ALA A 381 -12.55 11.94 -8.76
N GLY A 382 -12.17 13.23 -8.84
CA GLY A 382 -11.37 13.91 -7.81
C GLY A 382 -9.91 13.45 -7.74
N GLU A 383 -9.28 13.21 -8.90
CA GLU A 383 -7.91 12.66 -9.04
C GLU A 383 -6.93 13.72 -9.61
N PRO A 384 -6.39 14.64 -8.78
CA PRO A 384 -5.54 15.73 -9.27
C PRO A 384 -4.18 15.23 -9.75
N GLY A 385 -3.96 15.31 -11.06
CA GLY A 385 -2.74 14.87 -11.74
C GLY A 385 -2.89 13.55 -12.49
N LEU A 386 -4.06 12.91 -12.47
CA LEU A 386 -4.32 11.80 -13.37
C LEU A 386 -4.78 12.35 -14.72
N SER A 387 -4.07 12.01 -15.80
CA SER A 387 -4.39 12.46 -17.17
C SER A 387 -5.58 11.72 -17.80
N ILE A 388 -6.14 10.72 -17.11
CA ILE A 388 -7.28 9.94 -17.55
C ILE A 388 -8.57 10.70 -17.18
N PRO A 389 -9.45 11.02 -18.15
CA PRO A 389 -10.71 11.73 -17.90
C PRO A 389 -11.76 10.80 -17.25
N LEU A 390 -11.54 10.44 -15.99
CA LEU A 390 -12.43 9.57 -15.22
C LEU A 390 -13.64 10.33 -14.68
N GLU A 391 -14.81 9.74 -14.86
CA GLU A 391 -16.07 10.17 -14.22
C GLU A 391 -16.56 9.07 -13.26
N ARG A 392 -16.85 9.43 -12.01
CA ARG A 392 -17.45 8.49 -11.05
C ARG A 392 -18.89 8.22 -11.47
N CYS A 393 -19.28 6.96 -11.50
CA CYS A 393 -20.61 6.52 -11.92
C CYS A 393 -21.41 5.98 -10.74
N SER A 394 -22.68 6.37 -10.63
CA SER A 394 -23.64 5.73 -9.73
C SER A 394 -25.01 5.55 -10.37
N PHE A 395 -25.71 4.48 -9.96
CA PHE A 395 -27.06 4.13 -10.40
C PHE A 395 -27.73 3.25 -9.33
N PRO A 396 -29.07 3.05 -9.35
CA PRO A 396 -29.77 2.21 -8.38
C PRO A 396 -29.36 0.73 -8.46
N VAL A 397 -28.35 0.32 -7.68
CA VAL A 397 -27.72 -1.01 -7.75
C VAL A 397 -28.74 -2.14 -7.54
N GLU A 398 -29.65 -2.00 -6.56
CA GLU A 398 -30.64 -3.02 -6.22
C GLU A 398 -31.65 -3.26 -7.35
N LYS A 399 -31.87 -2.25 -8.19
CA LYS A 399 -32.81 -2.34 -9.33
C LYS A 399 -32.20 -3.07 -10.52
N TYR A 400 -30.91 -2.87 -10.78
CA TYR A 400 -30.28 -3.31 -12.03
C TYR A 400 -29.34 -4.51 -11.86
N ILE A 401 -28.80 -4.76 -10.66
CA ILE A 401 -27.87 -5.86 -10.39
C ILE A 401 -28.62 -7.06 -9.80
N LYS A 402 -28.94 -8.04 -10.67
CA LYS A 402 -29.80 -9.19 -10.33
C LYS A 402 -29.11 -10.32 -9.56
N GLY A 403 -27.77 -10.40 -9.56
CA GLY A 403 -27.03 -11.43 -8.83
C GLY A 403 -26.95 -11.10 -7.34
N GLU A 404 -27.38 -12.02 -6.48
CA GLU A 404 -27.27 -11.91 -5.03
C GLU A 404 -26.89 -13.25 -4.39
N GLU A 405 -25.89 -13.23 -3.53
CA GLU A 405 -25.54 -14.35 -2.66
C GLU A 405 -25.69 -13.91 -1.21
N ARG A 406 -26.48 -14.66 -0.43
CA ARG A 406 -26.83 -14.29 0.96
C ARG A 406 -26.12 -15.17 1.98
N PHE A 407 -25.55 -14.53 2.99
CA PHE A 407 -24.83 -15.16 4.10
C PHE A 407 -25.26 -14.55 5.44
N GLU A 408 -24.78 -15.11 6.54
CA GLU A 408 -24.95 -14.52 7.87
C GLU A 408 -23.87 -13.47 8.11
N VAL A 409 -22.62 -13.83 7.80
CA VAL A 409 -21.46 -12.95 7.93
C VAL A 409 -20.74 -12.80 6.59
N VAL A 410 -20.60 -11.55 6.14
CA VAL A 410 -19.86 -11.18 4.92
C VAL A 410 -18.55 -10.51 5.32
N ILE A 411 -17.43 -11.05 4.86
CA ILE A 411 -16.10 -10.49 5.16
C ILE A 411 -15.50 -9.95 3.86
N ALA A 412 -15.22 -8.64 3.86
CA ALA A 412 -14.58 -7.94 2.76
C ALA A 412 -13.06 -7.95 2.95
N GLY A 413 -12.33 -8.76 2.17
CA GLY A 413 -10.89 -8.97 2.27
C GLY A 413 -10.51 -10.21 3.06
N ALA A 414 -9.58 -11.01 2.54
CA ALA A 414 -8.97 -12.18 3.17
C ALA A 414 -7.49 -11.93 3.52
N GLY A 415 -7.14 -10.69 3.82
CA GLY A 415 -5.84 -10.31 4.37
C GLY A 415 -5.58 -10.90 5.75
N THR A 416 -4.57 -10.38 6.47
CA THR A 416 -4.14 -10.92 7.77
C THR A 416 -5.29 -11.01 8.79
N SER A 417 -6.10 -9.97 8.97
CA SER A 417 -7.28 -10.01 9.86
C SER A 417 -8.51 -10.64 9.22
N GLY A 418 -8.64 -10.55 7.88
CA GLY A 418 -9.84 -10.99 7.18
C GLY A 418 -10.01 -12.50 7.18
N ILE A 419 -8.94 -13.25 6.88
CA ILE A 419 -9.00 -14.71 6.89
C ILE A 419 -9.19 -15.27 8.32
N THR A 420 -8.65 -14.60 9.33
CA THR A 420 -8.84 -15.02 10.72
C THR A 420 -10.23 -14.67 11.24
N ALA A 421 -10.80 -13.53 10.83
CA ALA A 421 -12.22 -13.23 11.07
C ALA A 421 -13.13 -14.30 10.45
N ALA A 422 -12.77 -14.79 9.26
CA ALA A 422 -13.50 -15.87 8.61
C ALA A 422 -13.45 -17.18 9.43
N PHE A 423 -12.29 -17.52 10.00
CA PHE A 423 -12.19 -18.64 10.94
C PHE A 423 -13.06 -18.42 12.18
N GLY A 424 -12.99 -17.24 12.80
CA GLY A 424 -13.75 -16.92 14.01
C GLY A 424 -15.26 -17.05 13.80
N ALA A 425 -15.77 -16.52 12.68
CA ALA A 425 -17.19 -16.57 12.36
C ALA A 425 -17.67 -18.01 12.05
N SER A 426 -16.96 -18.74 11.17
CA SER A 426 -17.34 -20.12 10.81
C SER A 426 -17.20 -21.10 11.98
N GLU A 427 -16.17 -20.96 12.82
CA GLU A 427 -15.99 -21.84 14.00
C GLU A 427 -17.08 -21.61 15.07
N LYS A 428 -17.72 -20.44 15.07
CA LYS A 428 -18.94 -20.16 15.86
C LYS A 428 -20.23 -20.61 15.18
N GLY A 429 -20.14 -21.23 14.00
CA GLY A 429 -21.25 -21.84 13.29
C GLY A 429 -21.98 -20.92 12.30
N ALA A 430 -21.49 -19.71 12.05
CA ALA A 430 -22.15 -18.79 11.12
C ALA A 430 -21.89 -19.18 9.65
N GLY A 431 -22.93 -19.10 8.82
CA GLY A 431 -22.82 -19.13 7.36
C GLY A 431 -21.98 -17.95 6.87
N THR A 432 -20.70 -18.20 6.61
CA THR A 432 -19.70 -17.16 6.39
C THR A 432 -19.16 -17.16 4.97
N VAL A 433 -19.04 -15.98 4.38
CA VAL A 433 -18.34 -15.76 3.11
C VAL A 433 -17.19 -14.77 3.31
N VAL A 434 -16.07 -15.02 2.64
CA VAL A 434 -14.99 -14.02 2.50
C VAL A 434 -14.73 -13.76 1.02
N VAL A 435 -14.72 -12.48 0.66
CA VAL A 435 -14.48 -12.00 -0.71
C VAL A 435 -13.09 -11.36 -0.76
N GLU A 436 -12.25 -11.80 -1.70
CA GLU A 436 -10.86 -11.33 -1.82
C GLU A 436 -10.51 -11.04 -3.28
N TYR A 437 -9.72 -9.99 -3.49
CA TYR A 437 -9.22 -9.61 -4.80
C TYR A 437 -8.23 -10.64 -5.34
N PHE A 438 -7.31 -11.12 -4.51
CA PHE A 438 -6.37 -12.17 -4.90
C PHE A 438 -6.99 -13.58 -4.86
N ASN A 439 -6.34 -14.55 -5.50
CA ASN A 439 -6.78 -15.95 -5.47
C ASN A 439 -6.29 -16.73 -4.24
N ASP A 440 -5.49 -16.11 -3.39
CA ASP A 440 -4.93 -16.71 -2.17
C ASP A 440 -5.13 -15.78 -0.97
N PRO A 441 -5.43 -16.32 0.24
CA PRO A 441 -5.60 -15.51 1.45
C PRO A 441 -4.27 -15.21 2.16
N GLY A 442 -4.32 -14.36 3.20
CA GLY A 442 -3.24 -14.10 4.16
C GLY A 442 -2.55 -12.74 4.04
N GLY A 443 -2.85 -11.98 2.99
CA GLY A 443 -2.38 -10.60 2.79
C GLY A 443 -0.85 -10.45 2.91
N THR A 444 -0.40 -9.55 3.78
CA THR A 444 1.02 -9.21 3.96
C THR A 444 1.91 -10.42 4.27
N LYS A 445 1.40 -11.44 4.99
CA LYS A 445 2.17 -12.65 5.34
C LYS A 445 2.27 -13.69 4.22
N THR A 446 1.53 -13.53 3.12
CA THR A 446 1.51 -14.48 2.00
C THR A 446 1.78 -13.80 0.67
N LEU A 447 0.92 -12.86 0.29
CA LEU A 447 0.98 -12.12 -0.95
C LEU A 447 1.95 -10.94 -0.87
N GLY A 448 2.22 -10.41 0.33
CA GLY A 448 3.16 -9.30 0.55
C GLY A 448 4.58 -9.72 0.98
N GLY A 449 4.84 -11.01 1.17
CA GLY A 449 6.18 -11.54 1.46
C GLY A 449 6.72 -11.36 2.88
N VAL A 450 5.97 -10.75 3.82
CA VAL A 450 6.43 -10.47 5.19
C VAL A 450 6.18 -11.68 6.10
N MET A 451 7.12 -12.61 6.14
CA MET A 451 6.92 -13.90 6.82
C MET A 451 7.10 -13.85 8.35
N GLY A 452 7.96 -12.96 8.85
CA GLY A 452 8.31 -12.86 10.27
C GLY A 452 7.32 -12.03 11.09
N TYR A 453 7.31 -12.27 12.40
CA TYR A 453 6.71 -11.36 13.37
C TYR A 453 7.80 -10.43 13.90
N TYR A 454 7.60 -9.12 13.78
CA TYR A 454 8.50 -8.14 14.38
C TYR A 454 8.22 -8.06 15.89
N HIS A 455 7.10 -7.42 16.24
CA HIS A 455 6.49 -7.46 17.57
C HIS A 455 5.12 -8.17 17.51
N GLY A 456 4.21 -7.83 18.41
CA GLY A 456 2.88 -8.42 18.58
C GLY A 456 2.82 -9.50 19.65
N ILE A 457 1.60 -9.85 20.07
CA ILE A 457 1.26 -10.90 21.03
C ILE A 457 1.39 -12.27 20.35
N LYS A 458 2.63 -12.63 20.01
CA LYS A 458 2.97 -13.87 19.29
C LYS A 458 2.81 -15.13 20.14
N ASP A 459 2.94 -15.00 21.47
CA ASP A 459 2.78 -16.09 22.43
C ASP A 459 1.30 -16.32 22.80
N ASN A 460 0.41 -16.23 21.80
CA ASN A 460 -1.03 -16.44 21.97
C ASN A 460 -1.42 -17.87 21.55
N PRO A 461 -2.31 -18.58 22.27
CA PRO A 461 -2.74 -19.94 21.92
C PRO A 461 -3.25 -20.07 20.47
N PHE A 462 -4.00 -19.08 19.97
CA PHE A 462 -4.50 -19.08 18.59
C PHE A 462 -3.37 -18.97 17.57
N ILE A 463 -2.40 -18.06 17.79
CA ILE A 463 -1.25 -17.87 16.89
C ILE A 463 -0.35 -19.10 16.88
N ASN A 464 -0.06 -19.66 18.05
CA ASN A 464 0.74 -20.89 18.18
C ASN A 464 0.10 -22.04 17.42
N LYS A 465 -1.21 -22.26 17.59
CA LYS A 465 -1.96 -23.29 16.85
C LYS A 465 -1.95 -23.04 15.35
N LEU A 466 -2.15 -21.79 14.92
CA LEU A 466 -2.15 -21.42 13.50
C LEU A 466 -0.79 -21.68 12.84
N GLU A 467 0.30 -21.26 13.49
CA GLU A 467 1.66 -21.42 12.98
C GLU A 467 2.10 -22.90 12.99
N ASP A 468 1.84 -23.65 14.05
CA ASP A 468 2.14 -25.09 14.16
C ASP A 468 1.41 -25.90 13.07
N GLN A 469 0.09 -25.72 12.94
CA GLN A 469 -0.68 -26.44 11.92
C GLN A 469 -0.28 -26.04 10.49
N SER A 470 0.00 -24.74 10.27
CA SER A 470 0.51 -24.27 8.98
C SER A 470 1.87 -24.87 8.65
N ALA A 471 2.76 -25.00 9.63
CA ALA A 471 4.09 -25.60 9.45
C ALA A 471 3.99 -27.10 9.15
N ARG A 472 3.16 -27.85 9.91
CA ARG A 472 2.92 -29.28 9.68
C ARG A 472 2.40 -29.55 8.28
N LEU A 473 1.35 -28.82 7.85
CA LEU A 473 0.82 -28.99 6.50
C LEU A 473 1.89 -28.66 5.46
N THR A 474 2.63 -27.56 5.64
CA THR A 474 3.68 -27.14 4.70
C THR A 474 4.73 -28.23 4.49
N GLU A 475 5.18 -28.86 5.58
CA GLU A 475 6.13 -29.95 5.53
C GLU A 475 5.55 -31.19 4.85
N GLU A 476 4.33 -31.58 5.24
CA GLU A 476 3.59 -32.72 4.69
C GLU A 476 3.43 -32.64 3.17
N ILE A 477 3.09 -31.46 2.64
CA ILE A 477 2.84 -31.26 1.21
C ILE A 477 4.09 -30.91 0.41
N GLY A 478 5.27 -30.75 1.05
CA GLY A 478 6.52 -30.45 0.35
C GLY A 478 6.66 -29.01 -0.14
N PHE A 479 6.07 -28.03 0.55
CA PHE A 479 6.08 -26.62 0.12
C PHE A 479 7.07 -25.78 0.93
N THR A 480 7.40 -24.59 0.44
CA THR A 480 8.03 -23.55 1.27
C THR A 480 7.01 -22.94 2.24
N LYS A 481 7.48 -22.36 3.36
CA LYS A 481 6.62 -21.77 4.42
C LYS A 481 5.54 -20.83 3.88
N ARG A 482 5.87 -19.99 2.90
CA ARG A 482 4.92 -19.03 2.31
C ARG A 482 3.88 -19.72 1.43
N ALA A 483 4.33 -20.57 0.51
CA ALA A 483 3.45 -21.28 -0.40
C ALA A 483 2.49 -22.22 0.36
N GLY A 484 3.01 -22.98 1.32
CA GLY A 484 2.19 -23.87 2.15
C GLY A 484 1.20 -23.15 3.05
N ARG A 485 1.54 -21.93 3.54
CA ARG A 485 0.62 -21.10 4.32
C ARG A 485 -0.62 -20.68 3.54
N LYS A 486 -0.48 -20.31 2.26
CA LYS A 486 -1.61 -19.97 1.38
C LYS A 486 -2.61 -21.14 1.30
N ILE A 487 -2.09 -22.35 1.08
CA ILE A 487 -2.88 -23.60 1.04
C ILE A 487 -3.55 -23.89 2.38
N TYR A 488 -2.81 -23.78 3.49
CA TYR A 488 -3.33 -24.02 4.83
C TYR A 488 -4.52 -23.10 5.15
N LEU A 489 -4.35 -21.79 4.90
CA LEU A 489 -5.35 -20.79 5.26
C LEU A 489 -6.65 -21.00 4.49
N ALA A 490 -6.56 -21.18 3.17
CA ALA A 490 -7.73 -21.47 2.34
C ALA A 490 -8.40 -22.80 2.73
N GLY A 491 -7.60 -23.87 2.85
CA GLY A 491 -8.12 -25.20 3.17
C GLY A 491 -8.73 -25.29 4.58
N ARG A 492 -8.21 -24.55 5.57
CA ARG A 492 -8.83 -24.47 6.90
C ARG A 492 -10.21 -23.82 6.84
N PHE A 493 -10.36 -22.74 6.06
CA PHE A 493 -11.64 -22.05 5.95
C PHE A 493 -12.69 -22.92 5.23
N GLU A 494 -12.32 -23.54 4.11
CA GLU A 494 -13.24 -24.44 3.39
C GLU A 494 -13.69 -25.61 4.27
N LYS A 495 -12.78 -26.22 5.04
CA LYS A 495 -13.11 -27.32 5.98
C LYS A 495 -14.08 -26.90 7.09
N SER A 496 -14.16 -25.61 7.41
CA SER A 496 -15.14 -25.07 8.36
C SER A 496 -16.53 -24.82 7.75
N GLY A 497 -16.72 -25.11 6.45
CA GLY A 497 -17.96 -24.86 5.72
C GLY A 497 -18.10 -23.43 5.18
N GLY A 498 -17.07 -22.59 5.35
CA GLY A 498 -17.06 -21.23 4.83
C GLY A 498 -16.85 -21.16 3.31
N ARG A 499 -17.37 -20.10 2.67
CA ARG A 499 -17.24 -19.88 1.23
C ARG A 499 -16.19 -18.82 0.90
N PHE A 500 -15.18 -19.19 0.13
CA PHE A 500 -14.16 -18.24 -0.34
C PHE A 500 -14.42 -17.79 -1.78
N ILE A 501 -14.68 -16.50 -1.98
CA ILE A 501 -14.86 -15.89 -3.30
C ILE A 501 -13.60 -15.09 -3.64
N ALA A 502 -12.64 -15.77 -4.25
CA ALA A 502 -11.36 -15.20 -4.65
C ALA A 502 -11.43 -14.49 -6.02
N GLY A 503 -10.41 -13.70 -6.36
CA GLY A 503 -10.29 -13.06 -7.68
C GLY A 503 -11.31 -11.96 -7.94
N THR A 504 -11.80 -11.27 -6.90
CA THR A 504 -12.99 -10.41 -6.96
C THR A 504 -12.70 -8.99 -6.45
N ILE A 505 -13.01 -7.98 -7.28
CA ILE A 505 -12.92 -6.58 -6.89
C ILE A 505 -14.15 -6.21 -6.06
N ILE A 506 -13.95 -5.68 -4.86
CA ILE A 506 -15.01 -5.05 -4.09
C ILE A 506 -15.07 -3.58 -4.48
N CYS A 507 -16.22 -3.10 -4.95
CA CYS A 507 -16.37 -1.78 -5.57
C CYS A 507 -17.54 -0.96 -5.00
N GLY A 508 -18.10 -1.37 -3.86
CA GLY A 508 -19.13 -0.60 -3.17
C GLY A 508 -19.63 -1.27 -1.90
N SER A 509 -20.37 -0.51 -1.09
CA SER A 509 -21.16 -1.00 0.04
C SER A 509 -22.65 -0.89 -0.28
N LEU A 510 -23.43 -1.88 0.14
CA LEU A 510 -24.89 -1.86 0.03
C LEU A 510 -25.45 -1.32 1.35
N ILE A 511 -26.13 -0.18 1.31
CA ILE A 511 -26.56 0.54 2.51
C ILE A 511 -28.06 0.81 2.43
N LYS A 512 -28.77 0.49 3.50
CA LYS A 512 -30.19 0.81 3.65
C LYS A 512 -30.44 1.33 5.06
N ASN A 513 -31.08 2.50 5.18
CA ASN A 513 -31.42 3.12 6.48
C ASN A 513 -30.22 3.23 7.46
N LYS A 514 -29.04 3.64 6.96
CA LYS A 514 -27.76 3.69 7.71
C LYS A 514 -27.32 2.33 8.29
N LYS A 515 -27.74 1.22 7.69
CA LYS A 515 -27.25 -0.13 7.98
C LYS A 515 -26.61 -0.72 6.73
N THR A 516 -25.45 -1.33 6.89
CA THR A 516 -24.82 -2.10 5.81
C THR A 516 -25.56 -3.43 5.64
N GLU A 517 -26.00 -3.72 4.43
CA GLU A 517 -26.64 -4.99 4.05
C GLU A 517 -25.67 -5.93 3.30
N GLY A 518 -24.48 -5.44 2.93
CA GLY A 518 -23.46 -6.22 2.24
C GLY A 518 -22.55 -5.36 1.36
N ILE A 519 -22.01 -5.99 0.31
CA ILE A 519 -21.02 -5.40 -0.59
C ILE A 519 -21.40 -5.59 -2.06
N LEU A 520 -20.94 -4.65 -2.90
CA LEU A 520 -21.00 -4.73 -4.35
C LEU A 520 -19.66 -5.22 -4.89
N CYS A 521 -19.70 -6.25 -5.73
CA CYS A 521 -18.52 -6.94 -6.25
C CYS A 521 -18.50 -6.93 -7.78
N CYS A 522 -17.29 -6.96 -8.35
CA CYS A 522 -17.03 -7.20 -9.76
C CYS A 522 -16.08 -8.39 -9.91
N LYS A 523 -16.47 -9.37 -10.72
CA LYS A 523 -15.62 -10.51 -11.09
C LYS A 523 -15.80 -10.84 -12.56
N ASP A 524 -14.69 -10.88 -13.30
CA ASP A 524 -14.65 -11.23 -14.72
C ASP A 524 -15.70 -10.45 -15.54
N GLY A 525 -15.78 -9.14 -15.28
CA GLY A 525 -16.67 -8.20 -15.95
C GLY A 525 -18.16 -8.28 -15.59
N ARG A 526 -18.53 -9.03 -14.55
CA ARG A 526 -19.91 -9.07 -14.01
C ARG A 526 -19.98 -8.40 -12.64
N LEU A 527 -20.95 -7.49 -12.49
CA LEU A 527 -21.37 -6.96 -11.18
C LEU A 527 -22.33 -7.93 -10.47
N PHE A 528 -22.16 -8.10 -9.17
CA PHE A 528 -23.04 -8.89 -8.32
C PHE A 528 -22.99 -8.43 -6.87
N ARG A 529 -24.03 -8.77 -6.10
CA ARG A 529 -24.19 -8.41 -4.69
C ARG A 529 -23.88 -9.61 -3.81
N VAL A 530 -23.21 -9.36 -2.69
CA VAL A 530 -23.03 -10.32 -1.61
C VAL A 530 -23.59 -9.68 -0.34
N THR A 531 -24.69 -10.23 0.15
CA THR A 531 -25.47 -9.67 1.26
C THR A 531 -25.34 -10.52 2.51
N GLY A 532 -25.52 -9.90 3.69
CA GLY A 532 -25.58 -10.62 4.94
C GLY A 532 -26.04 -9.81 6.13
N ASN A 533 -26.18 -10.47 7.27
CA ASN A 533 -26.69 -9.83 8.49
C ASN A 533 -25.66 -8.85 9.07
N ILE A 534 -24.38 -9.24 9.04
CA ILE A 534 -23.23 -8.45 9.47
C ILE A 534 -22.16 -8.44 8.38
N THR A 535 -21.62 -7.26 8.10
CA THR A 535 -20.45 -7.08 7.23
C THR A 535 -19.23 -6.75 8.08
N VAL A 536 -18.12 -7.45 7.85
CA VAL A 536 -16.81 -7.13 8.43
C VAL A 536 -15.93 -6.54 7.33
N ASP A 537 -15.58 -5.26 7.47
CA ASP A 537 -14.58 -4.60 6.65
C ASP A 537 -13.19 -5.02 7.12
N ALA A 538 -12.58 -5.92 6.37
CA ALA A 538 -11.22 -6.41 6.57
C ALA A 538 -10.32 -6.07 5.37
N THR A 539 -10.67 -5.04 4.57
CA THR A 539 -9.86 -4.67 3.39
C THR A 539 -8.51 -4.08 3.77
N GLY A 540 -8.36 -3.69 5.04
CA GLY A 540 -7.17 -3.03 5.56
C GLY A 540 -7.10 -1.54 5.22
N ASP A 541 -8.07 -1.02 4.48
CA ASP A 541 -8.17 0.38 4.07
C ASP A 541 -9.56 0.98 4.31
N ALA A 542 -10.41 0.34 5.11
CA ALA A 542 -11.76 0.84 5.40
C ALA A 542 -12.61 1.09 4.14
N ASP A 543 -12.45 0.29 3.06
CA ASP A 543 -13.14 0.55 1.79
C ASP A 543 -14.65 0.48 1.96
N ILE A 544 -15.16 -0.50 2.70
CA ILE A 544 -16.60 -0.67 2.92
C ILE A 544 -17.12 0.45 3.82
N ALA A 545 -16.39 0.79 4.88
CA ALA A 545 -16.75 1.89 5.75
C ALA A 545 -16.81 3.24 4.99
N ALA A 546 -15.83 3.51 4.13
CA ALA A 546 -15.81 4.72 3.32
C ALA A 546 -16.95 4.75 2.30
N PHE A 547 -17.23 3.63 1.62
CA PHE A 547 -18.42 3.52 0.76
C PHE A 547 -19.72 3.69 1.55
N ALA A 548 -19.74 3.24 2.81
CA ALA A 548 -20.86 3.39 3.73
C ALA A 548 -21.09 4.83 4.22
N GLY A 549 -20.18 5.76 3.90
CA GLY A 549 -20.23 7.14 4.37
C GLY A 549 -19.70 7.35 5.79
N VAL A 550 -18.99 6.36 6.36
CA VAL A 550 -18.31 6.50 7.66
C VAL A 550 -17.16 7.48 7.51
N LEU A 551 -17.04 8.42 8.45
CA LEU A 551 -15.93 9.36 8.48
C LEU A 551 -14.60 8.61 8.63
N CYS A 552 -13.67 8.88 7.72
CA CYS A 552 -12.33 8.28 7.74
C CYS A 552 -11.25 9.37 7.82
N TYR A 553 -10.23 9.14 8.65
CA TYR A 553 -9.00 9.91 8.69
C TYR A 553 -7.91 9.20 7.87
N HIS A 554 -7.01 9.95 7.24
CA HIS A 554 -5.93 9.40 6.44
C HIS A 554 -4.61 10.10 6.77
N GLY A 555 -3.54 9.33 7.02
CA GLY A 555 -2.23 9.90 7.32
C GLY A 555 -2.23 10.83 8.55
N GLU A 556 -1.28 11.77 8.56
CA GLU A 556 -1.26 12.90 9.48
C GLU A 556 -2.32 13.94 9.11
N LYS A 557 -3.00 14.52 10.10
CA LYS A 557 -4.22 15.31 9.90
C LYS A 557 -4.05 16.55 9.00
N ARG A 558 -2.87 17.17 8.97
CA ARG A 558 -2.57 18.39 8.21
C ARG A 558 -2.11 18.10 6.78
N ALA A 559 -1.15 17.22 6.61
CA ALA A 559 -0.52 16.94 5.31
C ALA A 559 -1.00 15.64 4.65
N GLY A 560 -1.72 14.79 5.37
CA GLY A 560 -2.15 13.48 4.91
C GLY A 560 -0.99 12.48 4.75
N ILE A 561 0.21 12.80 5.23
CA ILE A 561 1.40 11.95 5.07
C ILE A 561 1.20 10.65 5.84
N THR A 562 1.40 9.53 5.15
CA THR A 562 1.37 8.18 5.70
C THR A 562 2.78 7.64 5.97
N GLN A 563 2.86 6.45 6.51
CA GLN A 563 4.09 5.64 6.47
C GLN A 563 4.52 5.31 5.04
N ASN A 564 5.81 5.02 4.86
CA ASN A 564 6.32 4.42 3.63
C ASN A 564 5.56 3.14 3.30
N TYR A 565 5.29 2.92 2.01
CA TYR A 565 4.94 1.60 1.54
C TYR A 565 6.21 0.82 1.18
N SER A 566 6.22 -0.46 1.53
CA SER A 566 7.30 -1.35 1.15
C SER A 566 6.89 -2.22 -0.02
N GLN A 567 7.89 -2.75 -0.73
CA GLN A 567 7.72 -3.84 -1.67
C GLN A 567 8.81 -4.88 -1.45
N TRP A 568 8.44 -6.14 -1.64
CA TRP A 568 9.35 -7.27 -1.49
C TRP A 568 9.63 -7.90 -2.85
N ASN A 569 10.90 -8.22 -3.09
CA ASN A 569 11.30 -9.04 -4.23
C ASN A 569 11.24 -10.52 -3.86
N ILE A 570 11.06 -11.37 -4.87
CA ILE A 570 11.21 -12.81 -4.73
C ILE A 570 12.59 -13.13 -5.33
N THR A 571 13.47 -13.72 -4.55
CA THR A 571 14.80 -14.17 -5.00
C THR A 571 14.77 -15.68 -5.18
N GLY A 572 15.15 -16.21 -6.33
CA GLY A 572 15.27 -17.67 -6.51
C GLY A 572 16.71 -18.18 -6.41
N GLY A 573 16.91 -19.49 -6.59
CA GLY A 573 18.20 -20.09 -6.97
C GLY A 573 19.39 -19.95 -6.01
N ASN A 574 19.32 -20.60 -4.84
CA ASN A 574 20.43 -20.81 -3.89
C ASN A 574 21.04 -19.57 -3.19
N LYS A 575 20.57 -18.35 -3.47
CA LYS A 575 20.83 -17.23 -2.56
C LYS A 575 19.78 -17.27 -1.44
N SER A 576 20.23 -17.24 -0.18
CA SER A 576 19.36 -16.83 0.93
C SER A 576 18.68 -15.52 0.49
N PRO A 577 17.38 -15.28 0.78
CA PRO A 577 16.76 -14.01 0.42
C PRO A 577 17.64 -12.89 0.95
N SER A 578 18.42 -12.26 0.06
CA SER A 578 19.13 -11.02 0.38
C SER A 578 18.04 -10.07 0.82
N TYR A 579 18.10 -9.47 2.02
CA TYR A 579 17.06 -8.56 2.52
C TYR A 579 16.60 -7.61 1.40
N PRO A 580 15.43 -7.77 0.76
CA PRO A 580 15.08 -6.91 -0.36
C PRO A 580 13.75 -6.21 -0.06
N SER A 581 13.44 -5.96 1.22
CA SER A 581 12.41 -5.00 1.56
C SER A 581 12.96 -3.62 1.24
N SER A 582 12.36 -2.98 0.26
CA SER A 582 12.65 -1.60 -0.05
C SER A 582 11.44 -0.76 0.28
N ASP A 583 11.66 0.32 1.02
CA ASP A 583 10.68 1.40 1.09
C ASP A 583 10.83 2.20 -0.20
N TYR A 584 9.79 2.16 -1.02
CA TYR A 584 9.81 2.73 -2.36
C TYR A 584 9.28 4.15 -2.39
N ASP A 585 8.21 4.44 -1.65
CA ASP A 585 7.65 5.79 -1.60
C ASP A 585 6.61 5.96 -0.48
N LEU A 586 6.01 7.15 -0.41
CA LEU A 586 4.73 7.43 0.23
C LEU A 586 3.60 7.32 -0.81
N ILE A 587 2.51 6.62 -0.55
CA ILE A 587 1.34 6.54 -1.46
C ILE A 587 0.02 6.58 -0.67
N ASP A 588 -0.96 7.34 -1.15
CA ASP A 588 -2.36 7.28 -0.68
C ASP A 588 -3.17 6.32 -1.57
N ILE A 589 -3.23 5.03 -1.22
CA ILE A 589 -3.95 4.03 -2.02
C ILE A 589 -5.49 4.13 -1.98
N SER A 590 -6.04 5.19 -1.36
CA SER A 590 -7.44 5.58 -1.52
C SER A 590 -7.67 6.49 -2.74
N ARG A 591 -6.58 6.87 -3.43
CA ARG A 591 -6.57 7.57 -4.72
C ARG A 591 -6.18 6.62 -5.85
N ILE A 592 -6.88 6.72 -6.97
CA ILE A 592 -6.58 5.94 -8.17
C ILE A 592 -5.17 6.26 -8.66
N SER A 593 -4.81 7.55 -8.73
CA SER A 593 -3.50 7.98 -9.21
C SER A 593 -2.35 7.37 -8.42
N GLU A 594 -2.47 7.35 -7.09
CA GLU A 594 -1.43 6.87 -6.19
C GLU A 594 -1.35 5.34 -6.12
N LEU A 595 -2.50 4.63 -6.24
CA LEU A 595 -2.49 3.18 -6.40
C LEU A 595 -1.73 2.78 -7.67
N GLN A 596 -2.06 3.41 -8.81
CA GLN A 596 -1.37 3.14 -10.07
C GLN A 596 0.12 3.53 -9.98
N ARG A 597 0.44 4.66 -9.35
CA ARG A 597 1.81 5.11 -9.12
C ARG A 597 2.62 4.09 -8.32
N GLY A 598 2.06 3.57 -7.23
CA GLY A 598 2.69 2.53 -6.41
C GLY A 598 2.91 1.22 -7.17
N LEU A 599 1.90 0.78 -7.96
CA LEU A 599 2.01 -0.41 -8.81
C LEU A 599 3.14 -0.25 -9.83
N PHE A 600 3.18 0.88 -10.54
CA PHE A 600 4.20 1.10 -11.56
C PHE A 600 5.60 1.10 -10.91
N LEU A 601 5.75 1.64 -9.70
CA LEU A 601 7.06 1.87 -9.09
C LEU A 601 7.61 0.53 -8.65
N SER A 602 6.71 -0.29 -8.11
CA SER A 602 6.99 -1.69 -7.80
C SER A 602 7.39 -2.51 -9.02
N HIS A 603 6.94 -2.20 -10.24
CA HIS A 603 7.45 -2.88 -11.43
C HIS A 603 8.84 -2.36 -11.79
N TYR A 604 9.04 -1.04 -11.83
CA TYR A 604 10.33 -0.46 -12.21
C TYR A 604 11.47 -0.89 -11.29
N GLU A 605 11.25 -0.87 -9.98
CA GLU A 605 12.27 -1.13 -8.95
C GLU A 605 12.42 -2.62 -8.58
N ALA A 606 11.51 -3.51 -9.03
CA ALA A 606 11.53 -4.92 -8.67
C ALA A 606 12.71 -5.69 -9.27
N HIS A 607 12.77 -7.01 -9.04
CA HIS A 607 13.66 -7.96 -9.72
C HIS A 607 13.11 -8.46 -11.06
N PHE A 608 13.97 -8.82 -12.00
CA PHE A 608 13.60 -9.46 -13.28
C PHE A 608 13.08 -10.88 -13.09
N TYR A 609 13.55 -11.61 -12.07
CA TYR A 609 13.04 -12.94 -11.75
C TYR A 609 11.55 -12.91 -11.39
N ASN A 610 11.20 -12.33 -10.24
CA ASN A 610 9.81 -12.17 -9.80
C ASN A 610 9.70 -11.20 -8.60
N PHE A 611 8.48 -10.70 -8.35
CA PHE A 611 8.14 -9.86 -7.21
C PHE A 611 6.67 -10.05 -6.81
N TYR A 612 6.35 -9.64 -5.59
CA TYR A 612 5.01 -9.81 -5.02
C TYR A 612 3.97 -8.88 -5.66
N PRO A 613 2.73 -9.33 -5.93
CA PRO A 613 1.71 -8.50 -6.57
C PRO A 613 0.98 -7.55 -5.61
N TYR A 614 1.19 -7.70 -4.30
CA TYR A 614 0.51 -6.94 -3.24
C TYR A 614 1.35 -5.76 -2.77
N LEU A 615 0.83 -4.54 -2.87
CA LEU A 615 1.49 -3.36 -2.29
C LEU A 615 1.41 -3.40 -0.76
N THR A 616 2.56 -3.53 -0.08
CA THR A 616 2.59 -3.59 1.40
C THR A 616 2.55 -2.21 2.05
N VAL A 617 1.40 -1.52 1.91
CA VAL A 617 1.12 -0.27 2.62
C VAL A 617 1.00 -0.49 4.13
N ARG A 618 1.65 0.35 4.94
CA ARG A 618 1.64 0.23 6.42
C ARG A 618 0.53 1.02 7.10
N GLU A 619 0.09 2.09 6.46
CA GLU A 619 -0.96 2.99 6.94
C GLU A 619 -1.93 3.29 5.80
N SER A 620 -3.17 3.60 6.12
CA SER A 620 -4.16 4.15 5.19
C SER A 620 -5.33 4.74 6.00
N ARG A 621 -6.59 4.65 5.53
CA ARG A 621 -7.75 5.17 6.26
C ARG A 621 -7.94 4.50 7.63
N ARG A 622 -8.36 5.29 8.61
CA ARG A 622 -8.84 4.89 9.94
C ARG A 622 -10.24 5.46 10.15
N ILE A 623 -11.19 4.63 10.58
CA ILE A 623 -12.58 5.08 10.77
C ILE A 623 -12.74 5.93 12.04
N LYS A 624 -13.79 6.75 12.07
CA LYS A 624 -14.39 7.20 13.32
C LYS A 624 -15.33 6.11 13.85
N GLY A 625 -14.99 5.55 15.00
CA GLY A 625 -15.80 4.58 15.71
C GLY A 625 -16.43 5.17 16.98
N LEU A 626 -17.16 4.33 17.71
CA LEU A 626 -17.75 4.69 19.00
C LEU A 626 -16.68 5.10 20.05
N TYR A 627 -15.44 4.66 19.86
CA TYR A 627 -14.28 5.13 20.61
C TYR A 627 -13.06 5.21 19.70
N GLU A 628 -12.25 6.24 19.91
CA GLU A 628 -10.99 6.41 19.21
C GLU A 628 -9.85 6.11 20.17
N LEU A 629 -9.22 4.94 19.99
CA LEU A 629 -8.08 4.53 20.80
C LEU A 629 -6.88 5.47 20.54
N ASN A 630 -6.41 6.17 21.57
CA ASN A 630 -5.43 7.25 21.41
C ASN A 630 -4.06 6.93 22.03
N LEU A 631 -3.10 7.85 21.92
CA LEU A 631 -1.72 7.60 22.36
C LEU A 631 -1.65 7.49 23.88
N ILE A 632 -2.40 8.35 24.60
CA ILE A 632 -2.49 8.31 26.05
C ILE A 632 -3.01 6.96 26.54
N ASP A 633 -4.02 6.39 25.88
CA ASP A 633 -4.55 5.06 26.22
C ASP A 633 -3.45 4.00 26.18
N ALA A 634 -2.65 4.01 25.11
CA ALA A 634 -1.56 3.08 24.86
C ALA A 634 -0.43 3.19 25.90
N VAL A 635 0.02 4.41 26.19
CA VAL A 635 1.21 4.62 27.05
C VAL A 635 0.89 4.63 28.55
N GLU A 636 -0.37 4.78 28.94
CA GLU A 636 -0.83 4.67 30.34
C GLU A 636 -1.43 3.29 30.68
N GLY A 637 -1.48 2.37 29.72
CA GLY A 637 -2.00 1.02 29.95
C GLY A 637 -3.47 1.00 30.37
N THR A 638 -4.27 1.85 29.72
CA THR A 638 -5.69 2.04 30.04
C THR A 638 -6.45 0.73 29.88
N HIS A 639 -7.19 0.35 30.92
CA HIS A 639 -8.04 -0.82 30.90
C HIS A 639 -9.45 -0.49 30.42
N PHE A 640 -10.03 -1.37 29.61
CA PHE A 640 -11.40 -1.23 29.10
C PHE A 640 -12.25 -2.44 29.48
N ASP A 641 -13.46 -2.18 30.00
CA ASP A 641 -14.41 -3.25 30.36
C ASP A 641 -14.83 -4.09 29.14
N ASP A 642 -14.83 -3.49 27.94
CA ASP A 642 -15.15 -4.15 26.67
C ASP A 642 -13.89 -4.51 25.86
N VAL A 643 -12.77 -4.85 26.50
CA VAL A 643 -11.55 -5.32 25.82
C VAL A 643 -11.81 -6.60 24.99
N ILE A 644 -11.42 -6.58 23.72
CA ILE A 644 -11.58 -7.73 22.80
C ILE A 644 -10.24 -8.24 22.25
N SER A 645 -9.17 -7.47 22.37
CA SER A 645 -7.84 -7.88 21.92
C SER A 645 -6.78 -7.03 22.60
N ALA A 646 -5.52 -7.43 22.46
CA ALA A 646 -4.37 -6.64 22.86
C ALA A 646 -3.32 -6.64 21.74
N ALA A 647 -2.55 -5.56 21.67
CA ALA A 647 -1.42 -5.41 20.78
C ALA A 647 -0.15 -5.08 21.56
N SER A 648 1.02 -5.30 20.96
CA SER A 648 2.30 -4.92 21.58
C SER A 648 3.32 -4.57 20.52
N SER A 649 3.93 -3.39 20.63
CA SER A 649 5.06 -2.97 19.80
C SER A 649 5.84 -1.83 20.46
N ASP A 650 7.03 -1.57 19.94
CA ASP A 650 7.68 -0.27 20.01
C ASP A 650 7.00 0.76 19.09
N TYR A 651 7.39 2.03 19.20
CA TYR A 651 6.98 3.08 18.29
C TYR A 651 7.74 2.95 16.96
N ASP A 652 7.11 2.31 15.98
CA ASP A 652 7.69 1.99 14.67
C ASP A 652 7.01 2.78 13.53
N PRO A 653 7.35 4.08 13.34
CA PRO A 653 6.64 4.92 12.39
C PRO A 653 6.91 4.54 10.93
N HIS A 654 8.12 4.16 10.51
CA HIS A 654 8.47 4.05 9.07
C HIS A 654 8.15 5.34 8.27
N TYR A 655 8.19 6.49 8.94
CA TYR A 655 8.19 7.82 8.36
C TYR A 655 8.69 8.83 9.38
N PHE A 656 8.69 10.09 8.96
CA PHE A 656 9.03 11.20 9.80
C PHE A 656 7.81 11.77 10.55
N GLY A 657 7.72 11.52 11.86
CA GLY A 657 6.60 11.98 12.70
C GLY A 657 6.59 13.50 12.92
N ASN A 658 5.46 14.15 12.64
CA ASN A 658 5.24 15.59 12.85
C ASN A 658 4.47 15.93 14.15
N SER A 659 4.11 14.92 14.94
CA SER A 659 3.37 15.11 16.20
C SER A 659 4.19 15.86 17.23
N GLU A 660 3.51 16.59 18.13
CA GLU A 660 4.16 17.29 19.24
C GLU A 660 5.04 16.36 20.07
N PHE A 661 4.62 15.09 20.26
CA PHE A 661 5.39 14.07 20.96
C PHE A 661 6.71 13.73 20.27
N THR A 662 6.71 13.51 18.95
CA THR A 662 7.94 13.24 18.20
C THR A 662 8.85 14.48 18.17
N ARG A 663 8.29 15.69 17.96
CA ARG A 663 9.08 16.93 17.90
C ARG A 663 9.75 17.26 19.25
N CYS A 664 9.11 16.95 20.37
CA CYS A 664 9.69 17.10 21.70
C CYS A 664 10.62 15.93 22.11
N GLY A 665 10.84 14.95 21.23
CA GLY A 665 11.69 13.79 21.50
C GLY A 665 11.10 12.78 22.49
N PHE A 666 9.79 12.84 22.76
CA PHE A 666 9.10 11.88 23.63
C PHE A 666 8.77 10.58 22.92
N LEU A 667 8.58 10.65 21.60
CA LEU A 667 8.16 9.52 20.78
C LEU A 667 9.05 9.42 19.54
N LEU A 668 10.20 8.76 19.72
CA LEU A 668 11.23 8.58 18.70
C LEU A 668 11.20 7.13 18.15
N PRO A 669 11.67 6.90 16.91
CA PRO A 669 11.66 5.55 16.33
C PRO A 669 12.29 4.49 17.25
N HIS A 670 11.61 3.35 17.40
CA HIS A 670 12.02 2.22 18.24
C HIS A 670 12.14 2.52 19.75
N SER A 671 11.41 3.53 20.23
CA SER A 671 11.19 3.82 21.65
C SER A 671 9.87 3.22 22.15
N ASN A 672 9.58 3.31 23.45
CA ASN A 672 8.26 3.03 24.02
C ASN A 672 7.69 1.65 23.65
N VAL A 673 8.22 0.55 24.20
CA VAL A 673 7.56 -0.75 24.06
C VAL A 673 6.33 -0.77 24.97
N VAL A 674 5.14 -0.77 24.38
CA VAL A 674 3.87 -0.73 25.12
C VAL A 674 2.95 -1.86 24.71
N ARG A 675 2.13 -2.30 25.66
CA ARG A 675 1.01 -3.21 25.43
C ARG A 675 -0.29 -2.41 25.42
N VAL A 676 -1.05 -2.49 24.34
CA VAL A 676 -2.24 -1.70 24.11
C VAL A 676 -3.47 -2.59 24.13
N GLU A 677 -4.44 -2.30 24.98
CA GLU A 677 -5.75 -2.96 24.99
C GLU A 677 -6.65 -2.35 23.89
N ILE A 678 -7.35 -3.19 23.13
CA ILE A 678 -8.24 -2.77 22.05
C ILE A 678 -9.69 -3.06 22.47
N PRO A 679 -10.52 -2.03 22.71
CA PRO A 679 -11.92 -2.23 23.11
C PRO A 679 -12.85 -2.45 21.90
N TYR A 680 -13.98 -3.13 22.14
CA TYR A 680 -14.98 -3.45 21.12
C TYR A 680 -15.47 -2.22 20.37
N ARG A 681 -15.80 -1.16 21.11
CA ARG A 681 -16.23 0.13 20.56
C ARG A 681 -15.28 0.76 19.54
N SER A 682 -14.00 0.37 19.49
CA SER A 682 -13.05 0.87 18.48
C SER A 682 -13.22 0.21 17.11
N VAL A 683 -13.83 -0.97 17.03
CA VAL A 683 -14.11 -1.67 15.76
C VAL A 683 -15.52 -1.39 15.22
N VAL A 684 -16.34 -0.62 15.96
CA VAL A 684 -17.73 -0.29 15.62
C VAL A 684 -17.80 1.15 15.09
N PRO A 685 -18.21 1.38 13.83
CA PRO A 685 -18.48 2.72 13.29
C PRO A 685 -19.53 3.48 14.11
N ASP A 686 -19.40 4.80 14.21
CA ASP A 686 -20.31 5.64 15.00
C ASP A 686 -21.65 5.96 14.31
N THR A 687 -21.70 5.83 12.98
CA THR A 687 -22.76 6.38 12.13
C THR A 687 -23.51 5.33 11.30
N VAL A 688 -22.98 4.11 11.22
CA VAL A 688 -23.50 3.02 10.38
C VAL A 688 -23.60 1.72 11.20
N ASP A 689 -24.78 1.09 11.18
CA ASP A 689 -25.05 -0.19 11.83
C ASP A 689 -24.74 -1.38 10.90
N GLY A 690 -24.62 -2.60 11.45
CA GLY A 690 -24.35 -3.82 10.68
C GLY A 690 -22.94 -3.94 10.10
N LEU A 691 -22.02 -3.05 10.49
CA LEU A 691 -20.65 -3.00 10.02
C LEU A 691 -19.66 -3.09 11.20
N LEU A 692 -18.63 -3.93 11.05
CA LEU A 692 -17.46 -3.98 11.94
C LEU A 692 -16.19 -3.76 11.11
N VAL A 693 -15.17 -3.11 11.66
CA VAL A 693 -13.93 -2.78 10.92
C VAL A 693 -12.70 -3.32 11.65
N VAL A 694 -11.87 -4.10 10.93
CA VAL A 694 -10.65 -4.73 11.46
C VAL A 694 -9.42 -4.40 10.61
N GLY A 695 -8.29 -5.06 10.89
CA GLY A 695 -7.00 -4.74 10.28
C GLY A 695 -6.44 -3.45 10.87
N LYS A 696 -5.69 -2.67 10.09
CA LYS A 696 -5.16 -1.37 10.52
C LYS A 696 -6.20 -0.23 10.51
N ALA A 697 -7.40 -0.49 10.00
CA ALA A 697 -8.41 0.50 9.65
C ALA A 697 -9.40 0.86 10.78
N PHE A 698 -9.40 0.14 11.90
CA PHE A 698 -10.30 0.41 13.03
C PHE A 698 -10.03 1.80 13.66
N SER A 699 -10.91 2.23 14.56
CA SER A 699 -10.85 3.57 15.14
C SER A 699 -9.73 3.76 16.16
N GLN A 700 -8.72 4.52 15.75
CA GLN A 700 -7.56 4.86 16.56
C GLN A 700 -6.86 6.11 16.03
N SER A 701 -6.05 6.74 16.88
CA SER A 701 -5.16 7.83 16.46
C SER A 701 -4.02 7.31 15.58
N GLN A 702 -3.39 8.19 14.80
CA GLN A 702 -2.22 7.83 13.98
C GLN A 702 -1.04 7.36 14.84
N ASN A 703 -0.81 8.00 15.98
CA ASN A 703 0.30 7.65 16.88
C ASN A 703 0.04 6.28 17.52
N THR A 704 -1.20 5.94 17.84
CA THR A 704 -1.55 4.63 18.41
C THR A 704 -1.42 3.49 17.42
N MET A 705 -1.74 3.73 16.16
CA MET A 705 -1.61 2.74 15.08
C MET A 705 -0.20 2.14 14.99
N GLN A 706 0.82 2.89 15.41
CA GLN A 706 2.21 2.40 15.42
C GLN A 706 2.39 1.19 16.34
N PHE A 707 1.55 1.05 17.37
CA PHE A 707 1.60 -0.04 18.33
C PHE A 707 0.66 -1.21 18.03
N THR A 708 -0.35 -1.01 17.17
CA THR A 708 -1.48 -1.95 17.00
C THR A 708 -1.52 -2.66 15.64
N ARG A 709 -0.56 -2.39 14.75
CA ARG A 709 -0.56 -2.88 13.35
C ARG A 709 0.25 -4.16 13.11
N MET A 710 0.79 -4.80 14.15
CA MET A 710 1.61 -6.01 13.98
C MET A 710 0.75 -7.20 13.54
N SER A 711 1.29 -8.04 12.66
CA SER A 711 0.51 -9.09 12.01
C SER A 711 -0.06 -10.13 12.98
N GLY A 712 0.59 -10.37 14.12
CA GLY A 712 0.08 -11.22 15.20
C GLY A 712 -1.19 -10.64 15.84
N ASP A 713 -1.10 -9.37 16.26
CA ASP A 713 -2.20 -8.64 16.91
C ASP A 713 -3.42 -8.53 15.99
N LEU A 714 -3.18 -8.20 14.72
CA LEU A 714 -4.21 -8.09 13.71
C LEU A 714 -4.90 -9.44 13.41
N SER A 715 -4.15 -10.54 13.50
CA SER A 715 -4.71 -11.90 13.33
C SER A 715 -5.66 -12.25 14.47
N ILE A 716 -5.26 -11.94 15.71
CA ILE A 716 -6.09 -12.17 16.92
C ILE A 716 -7.33 -11.28 16.89
N LEU A 717 -7.17 -9.99 16.61
CA LEU A 717 -8.29 -9.05 16.49
C LEU A 717 -9.31 -9.52 15.45
N GLY A 718 -8.83 -9.94 14.27
CA GLY A 718 -9.69 -10.51 13.23
C GLY A 718 -10.48 -11.71 13.76
N TYR A 719 -9.80 -12.68 14.38
CA TYR A 719 -10.42 -13.89 14.91
C TYR A 719 -11.55 -13.59 15.92
N HIS A 720 -11.31 -12.73 16.91
CA HIS A 720 -12.32 -12.36 17.89
C HIS A 720 -13.48 -11.58 17.26
N VAL A 721 -13.22 -10.64 16.35
CA VAL A 721 -14.29 -9.90 15.66
C VAL A 721 -15.14 -10.80 14.76
N GLY A 722 -14.55 -11.85 14.17
CA GLY A 722 -15.31 -12.89 13.48
C GLY A 722 -16.31 -13.60 14.39
N GLN A 723 -15.89 -13.97 15.60
CA GLN A 723 -16.77 -14.59 16.60
C GLN A 723 -17.88 -13.63 17.06
N ILE A 724 -17.53 -12.36 17.26
CA ILE A 724 -18.51 -11.30 17.58
C ILE A 724 -19.53 -11.17 16.44
N ALA A 725 -19.09 -11.12 15.18
CA ALA A 725 -19.99 -10.99 14.04
C ALA A 725 -21.00 -12.16 13.95
N ALA A 726 -20.52 -13.39 14.20
CA ALA A 726 -21.38 -14.58 14.26
C ALA A 726 -22.43 -14.48 15.39
N ASP A 727 -22.02 -14.10 16.59
CA ASP A 727 -22.91 -13.99 17.74
C ASP A 727 -23.94 -12.85 17.59
N ILE A 728 -23.52 -11.70 17.03
CA ILE A 728 -24.43 -10.59 16.68
C ILE A 728 -25.45 -11.04 15.64
N SER A 729 -25.01 -11.76 14.60
CA SER A 729 -25.91 -12.29 13.57
C SER A 729 -26.93 -13.25 14.17
N ALA A 730 -26.50 -14.19 15.01
CA ALA A 730 -27.36 -15.17 15.66
C ALA A 730 -28.40 -14.53 16.60
N LYS A 731 -27.98 -13.51 17.36
CA LYS A 731 -28.86 -12.78 18.30
C LYS A 731 -29.69 -11.67 17.64
N ASN A 732 -29.37 -11.29 16.39
CA ASN A 732 -29.99 -10.19 15.64
C ASN A 732 -29.99 -8.86 16.42
N ILE A 733 -28.83 -8.48 16.95
CA ILE A 733 -28.62 -7.25 17.72
C ILE A 733 -27.88 -6.20 16.85
N SER A 734 -28.09 -4.92 17.10
CA SER A 734 -27.27 -3.85 16.47
C SER A 734 -25.83 -3.91 17.00
N VAL A 735 -24.84 -3.65 16.13
CA VAL A 735 -23.42 -3.65 16.53
C VAL A 735 -23.15 -2.63 17.65
N SER A 736 -23.89 -1.51 17.67
CA SER A 736 -23.74 -0.48 18.71
C SER A 736 -24.29 -0.87 20.08
N LYS A 737 -25.11 -1.92 20.15
CA LYS A 737 -25.81 -2.38 21.38
C LYS A 737 -25.34 -3.74 21.87
N TYR A 738 -24.37 -4.35 21.18
CA TYR A 738 -23.88 -5.66 21.53
C TYR A 738 -23.01 -5.62 22.79
N ASP A 739 -23.26 -6.55 23.71
CA ASP A 739 -22.44 -6.77 24.90
C ASP A 739 -21.52 -7.97 24.66
N VAL A 740 -20.20 -7.73 24.74
CA VAL A 740 -19.16 -8.72 24.48
C VAL A 740 -18.83 -9.59 25.71
N SER A 741 -19.45 -9.32 26.86
CA SER A 741 -19.12 -9.97 28.15
C SER A 741 -19.21 -11.49 28.14
N GLU A 742 -20.12 -12.08 27.36
CA GLU A 742 -20.24 -13.54 27.23
C GLU A 742 -19.03 -14.15 26.51
N LEU A 743 -18.60 -13.57 25.39
CA LEU A 743 -17.42 -14.03 24.66
C LEU A 743 -16.12 -13.77 25.43
N GLN A 744 -16.03 -12.65 26.17
CA GLN A 744 -14.89 -12.37 27.03
C GLN A 744 -14.63 -13.49 28.04
N LYS A 745 -15.68 -14.04 28.66
CA LYS A 745 -15.55 -15.18 29.59
C LYS A 745 -14.88 -16.38 28.92
N GLU A 746 -15.26 -16.70 27.69
CA GLU A 746 -14.65 -17.78 26.91
C GLU A 746 -13.17 -17.48 26.56
N TRP A 747 -12.87 -16.24 26.21
CA TRP A 747 -11.51 -15.82 25.85
C TRP A 747 -10.56 -15.79 27.05
N PHE A 748 -11.03 -15.42 28.23
CA PHE A 748 -10.25 -15.52 29.47
C PHE A 748 -9.96 -16.98 29.81
N LEU A 749 -10.97 -17.85 29.76
CA LEU A 749 -10.81 -19.29 30.07
C LEU A 749 -9.88 -20.00 29.09
N SER A 750 -9.87 -19.61 27.82
CA SER A 750 -9.00 -20.19 26.79
C SER A 750 -7.60 -19.58 26.74
N GLY A 751 -7.34 -18.51 27.49
CA GLY A 751 -6.10 -17.73 27.43
C GLY A 751 -5.93 -16.93 26.14
N ALA A 752 -6.99 -16.75 25.35
CA ALA A 752 -6.99 -15.91 24.15
C ALA A 752 -6.86 -14.42 24.49
N ILE A 753 -7.40 -14.02 25.64
CA ILE A 753 -7.17 -12.74 26.31
C ILE A 753 -6.66 -13.05 27.73
N PRO A 754 -5.71 -12.28 28.30
CA PRO A 754 -5.22 -12.53 29.66
C PRO A 754 -6.33 -12.48 30.71
N GLU A 755 -6.36 -13.48 31.59
CA GLU A 755 -7.35 -13.56 32.69
C GLU A 755 -7.25 -12.38 33.66
N GLU A 756 -6.05 -11.79 33.81
CA GLU A 756 -5.82 -10.61 34.65
C GLU A 756 -6.70 -9.40 34.27
N PHE A 757 -7.17 -9.33 33.02
CA PHE A 757 -8.05 -8.26 32.54
C PHE A 757 -9.47 -8.40 33.09
N SER A 758 -9.92 -9.61 33.46
CA SER A 758 -11.28 -9.83 33.96
C SER A 758 -11.57 -9.18 35.33
N VAL A 759 -10.51 -8.88 36.11
CA VAL A 759 -10.60 -8.31 37.46
C VAL A 759 -9.94 -6.93 37.56
N LYS A 760 -9.35 -6.42 36.48
CA LYS A 760 -8.68 -5.13 36.44
C LYS A 760 -9.73 -4.02 36.48
N LYS A 761 -9.46 -2.95 37.24
CA LYS A 761 -10.37 -1.79 37.30
C LYS A 761 -10.27 -0.99 35.99
N SER A 762 -11.41 -0.66 35.40
CA SER A 762 -11.53 0.19 34.21
C SER A 762 -10.82 1.53 34.37
N GLY A 763 -10.21 2.01 33.29
CA GLY A 763 -9.49 3.28 33.21
C GLY A 763 -7.99 3.19 33.55
N ASN A 764 -7.41 4.34 33.89
CA ASN A 764 -6.00 4.51 34.24
C ASN A 764 -5.84 5.46 35.44
N LYS A 765 -4.60 5.71 35.87
CA LYS A 765 -4.29 6.53 37.06
C LYS A 765 -4.02 8.01 36.75
N LEU A 766 -4.17 8.48 35.51
CA LEU A 766 -3.87 9.88 35.15
C LEU A 766 -4.70 10.92 35.90
N ASN A 767 -5.86 10.51 36.41
CA ASN A 767 -6.78 11.38 37.12
C ASN A 767 -6.65 11.33 38.65
N ASP A 768 -5.82 10.42 39.18
CA ASP A 768 -5.57 10.25 40.61
C ASP A 768 -4.65 11.37 41.13
N PHE A 769 -5.11 12.12 42.13
CA PHE A 769 -4.37 13.23 42.71
C PHE A 769 -3.03 12.79 43.31
N SER A 770 -2.98 11.60 43.92
CA SER A 770 -1.74 11.07 44.49
C SER A 770 -0.69 10.78 43.41
N GLU A 771 -1.13 10.25 42.26
CA GLU A 771 -0.26 9.96 41.12
C GLU A 771 0.22 11.23 40.42
N ILE A 772 -0.66 12.22 40.27
CA ILE A 772 -0.32 13.54 39.74
C ILE A 772 0.77 14.19 40.61
N ASN A 773 0.55 14.26 41.93
CA ASN A 773 1.54 14.83 42.86
C ASN A 773 2.84 14.05 42.81
N ARG A 774 2.79 12.72 42.85
CA ARG A 774 4.00 11.88 42.78
C ARG A 774 4.83 12.19 41.54
N ARG A 775 4.22 12.32 40.36
CA ARG A 775 4.93 12.65 39.12
C ARG A 775 5.55 14.05 39.18
N ILE A 776 4.78 15.06 39.61
CA ILE A 776 5.23 16.46 39.67
C ILE A 776 6.30 16.67 40.74
N GLU A 777 6.18 16.08 41.93
CA GLU A 777 7.18 16.17 42.99
C GLU A 777 8.51 15.53 42.56
N ASN A 778 8.47 14.38 41.91
CA ASN A 778 9.69 13.76 41.39
C ASN A 778 10.32 14.59 40.24
N LEU A 779 9.51 15.21 39.39
CA LEU A 779 9.98 16.18 38.40
C LEU A 779 10.69 17.37 39.08
N ALA A 780 10.12 17.89 40.17
CA ALA A 780 10.66 19.00 40.94
C ALA A 780 11.98 18.67 41.65
N LEU A 781 12.22 17.40 41.96
CA LEU A 781 13.49 16.87 42.48
C LEU A 781 14.58 16.70 41.40
N GLY A 782 14.33 17.17 40.18
CA GLY A 782 15.32 17.15 39.10
C GLY A 782 15.43 15.81 38.38
N LYS A 783 14.43 14.92 38.48
CA LYS A 783 14.44 13.58 37.85
C LYS A 783 13.89 13.65 36.41
N PRO A 784 14.76 13.59 35.38
CA PRO A 784 14.37 13.85 34.00
C PRO A 784 13.40 12.82 33.41
N GLU A 785 13.31 11.61 33.95
CA GLU A 785 12.40 10.58 33.45
C GLU A 785 10.93 10.96 33.64
N TYR A 786 10.63 11.87 34.57
CA TYR A 786 9.28 12.33 34.85
C TYR A 786 8.80 13.43 33.88
N LEU A 787 9.67 13.95 33.01
CA LEU A 787 9.28 14.99 32.06
C LEU A 787 8.19 14.49 31.10
N TYR A 788 8.41 13.32 30.48
CA TYR A 788 7.41 12.71 29.63
C TYR A 788 6.17 12.30 30.42
N ASP A 789 6.34 11.74 31.62
CA ASP A 789 5.24 11.33 32.51
C ASP A 789 4.30 12.49 32.88
N CYS A 790 4.85 13.67 33.13
CA CYS A 790 4.07 14.86 33.45
C CYS A 790 3.40 15.48 32.21
N CYS A 791 4.01 15.40 31.03
CA CYS A 791 3.41 15.86 29.78
C CYS A 791 2.15 15.06 29.39
N ARG A 792 2.02 13.82 29.87
CA ARG A 792 0.84 12.96 29.66
C ARG A 792 -0.33 13.28 30.60
N LEU A 793 -0.11 14.09 31.63
CA LEU A 793 -1.15 14.42 32.61
C LEU A 793 -2.24 15.32 32.02
N PRO A 794 -3.48 15.24 32.52
CA PRO A 794 -4.54 16.17 32.13
C PRO A 794 -4.16 17.61 32.45
N LYS A 795 -4.08 18.47 31.42
CA LYS A 795 -3.65 19.88 31.54
C LYS A 795 -4.36 20.62 32.68
N GLY A 796 -5.68 20.47 32.78
CA GLY A 796 -6.50 21.17 33.77
C GLY A 796 -6.16 20.83 35.23
N LYS A 797 -5.55 19.68 35.49
CA LYS A 797 -5.13 19.25 36.83
C LYS A 797 -3.63 19.48 37.07
N ALA A 798 -2.80 19.25 36.05
CA ALA A 798 -1.35 19.36 36.18
C ALA A 798 -0.85 20.81 36.22
N LEU A 799 -1.38 21.69 35.36
CA LEU A 799 -0.83 23.05 35.20
C LEU A 799 -0.91 23.91 36.48
N PRO A 800 -2.00 23.91 37.27
CA PRO A 800 -2.05 24.66 38.52
C PRO A 800 -0.98 24.21 39.52
N LEU A 801 -0.80 22.89 39.69
CA LEU A 801 0.20 22.31 40.59
C LEU A 801 1.63 22.59 40.11
N LEU A 802 1.89 22.46 38.80
CA LEU A 802 3.19 22.81 38.22
C LEU A 802 3.54 24.27 38.49
N THR A 803 2.56 25.18 38.39
CA THR A 803 2.77 26.62 38.66
C THR A 803 3.12 26.88 40.12
N GLU A 804 2.41 26.23 41.05
CA GLU A 804 2.69 26.33 42.48
C GLU A 804 4.08 25.79 42.83
N VAL A 805 4.41 24.59 42.32
CA VAL A 805 5.69 23.94 42.58
C VAL A 805 6.83 24.71 41.93
N PHE A 806 6.65 25.28 40.74
CA PHE A 806 7.64 26.14 40.08
C PHE A 806 8.04 27.36 40.93
N ALA A 807 7.07 27.99 41.59
CA ALA A 807 7.30 29.14 42.47
C ALA A 807 8.13 28.76 43.72
N LYS A 808 7.97 27.52 44.21
CA LYS A 808 8.62 27.00 45.43
C LYS A 808 9.93 26.22 45.16
N ALA A 809 10.17 25.84 43.90
CA ALA A 809 11.31 25.00 43.54
C ALA A 809 12.65 25.73 43.70
N ASN A 810 13.54 25.13 44.49
CA ASN A 810 14.91 25.58 44.74
C ASN A 810 15.97 24.79 43.96
N GLU A 811 15.66 23.58 43.51
CA GLU A 811 16.57 22.75 42.71
C GLU A 811 16.57 23.22 41.25
N LYS A 812 17.75 23.53 40.71
CA LYS A 812 17.90 24.20 39.41
C LYS A 812 17.37 23.32 38.28
N ASN A 813 17.70 22.04 38.26
CA ASN A 813 17.30 21.13 37.18
C ASN A 813 15.79 20.88 37.19
N GLY A 814 15.20 20.66 38.36
CA GLY A 814 13.78 20.47 38.57
C GLY A 814 12.99 21.69 38.14
N LYS A 815 13.48 22.89 38.43
CA LYS A 815 12.86 24.15 37.96
C LYS A 815 12.84 24.25 36.43
N VAL A 816 13.91 23.84 35.75
CA VAL A 816 13.96 23.75 34.27
C VAL A 816 12.98 22.69 33.75
N LEU A 817 12.92 21.50 34.37
CA LEU A 817 12.00 20.42 33.97
C LEU A 817 10.52 20.79 34.15
N ILE A 818 10.18 21.50 35.23
CA ILE A 818 8.84 22.07 35.44
C ILE A 818 8.53 23.10 34.36
N ALA A 819 9.44 24.03 34.08
CA ALA A 819 9.27 25.01 32.99
C ALA A 819 9.01 24.31 31.65
N LYS A 820 9.75 23.25 31.32
CA LYS A 820 9.54 22.43 30.11
C LYS A 820 8.15 21.82 30.06
N THR A 821 7.66 21.29 31.18
CA THR A 821 6.30 20.72 31.26
C THR A 821 5.22 21.79 31.16
N MET A 822 5.42 22.96 31.76
CA MET A 822 4.53 24.11 31.59
C MET A 822 4.48 24.59 30.13
N ALA A 823 5.64 24.65 29.47
CA ALA A 823 5.75 24.97 28.06
C ALA A 823 5.01 23.94 27.18
N TRP A 824 5.11 22.65 27.51
CA TRP A 824 4.30 21.61 26.88
C TRP A 824 2.81 21.90 27.01
N PHE A 825 2.32 22.45 28.11
CA PHE A 825 0.91 22.85 28.27
C PHE A 825 0.57 24.21 27.63
N GLY A 826 1.55 24.91 27.05
CA GLY A 826 1.42 26.20 26.40
C GLY A 826 1.54 27.39 27.36
N GLU A 827 2.07 27.18 28.56
CA GLU A 827 2.31 28.22 29.55
C GLU A 827 3.75 28.75 29.43
N PRO A 828 3.96 30.04 29.10
CA PRO A 828 5.28 30.61 28.88
C PRO A 828 6.06 30.93 30.16
N MET A 829 5.44 30.86 31.35
CA MET A 829 6.15 31.03 32.61
C MET A 829 7.31 30.02 32.72
N GLY A 830 8.54 30.52 32.81
CA GLY A 830 9.77 29.72 32.85
C GLY A 830 10.47 29.54 31.50
N ASN A 831 9.91 30.03 30.38
CA ASN A 831 10.55 29.93 29.06
C ASN A 831 11.97 30.51 29.01
N ALA A 832 12.27 31.54 29.81
CA ALA A 832 13.62 32.10 29.91
C ALA A 832 14.66 31.05 30.36
N LEU A 833 14.30 30.13 31.26
CA LEU A 833 15.18 29.05 31.71
C LEU A 833 15.41 28.02 30.61
N ILE A 834 14.38 27.71 29.82
CA ILE A 834 14.49 26.81 28.67
C ILE A 834 15.39 27.44 27.59
N ALA A 835 15.25 28.75 27.36
CA ALA A 835 16.07 29.50 26.41
C ALA A 835 17.53 29.61 26.85
N GLU A 836 17.80 29.79 28.15
CA GLU A 836 19.15 29.77 28.73
C GLU A 836 19.80 28.40 28.55
N GLU A 837 19.11 27.31 28.91
CA GLU A 837 19.62 25.94 28.69
C GLU A 837 19.85 25.69 27.19
N LEU A 838 18.94 26.14 26.32
CA LEU A 838 19.08 26.01 24.88
C LEU A 838 20.33 26.73 24.35
N GLU A 839 20.61 27.94 24.85
CA GLU A 839 21.80 28.71 24.47
C GLU A 839 23.09 28.00 24.92
N ASP A 840 23.12 27.47 26.14
CA ASP A 840 24.27 26.74 26.67
C ASP A 840 24.53 25.44 25.90
N LEU A 841 23.47 24.66 25.63
CA LEU A 841 23.58 23.43 24.85
C LEU A 841 24.04 23.72 23.41
N PHE A 842 23.52 24.78 22.80
CA PHE A 842 23.93 25.14 21.44
C PHE A 842 25.39 25.60 21.38
N LYS A 843 25.87 26.38 22.36
CA LYS A 843 27.30 26.72 22.47
C LYS A 843 28.18 25.47 22.58
N GLN A 844 27.76 24.50 23.41
CA GLN A 844 28.46 23.22 23.54
C GLN A 844 28.47 22.42 22.23
N GLU A 845 27.34 22.36 21.51
CA GLU A 845 27.24 21.71 20.19
C GLU A 845 28.19 22.37 19.18
N GLN A 846 28.27 23.70 19.16
CA GLN A 846 29.18 24.44 18.27
C GLN A 846 30.67 24.20 18.58
N LEU A 847 31.02 24.02 19.86
CA LEU A 847 32.39 23.70 20.28
C LEU A 847 32.77 22.26 19.97
N ALA A 848 31.85 21.32 20.20
CA ALA A 848 32.08 19.89 19.96
C ALA A 848 32.14 19.58 18.46
N GLY A 849 31.28 20.21 17.67
CA GLY A 849 31.08 19.90 16.25
C GLY A 849 30.49 18.50 16.04
N TYR A 850 30.22 18.18 14.78
CA TYR A 850 29.84 16.83 14.36
C TYR A 850 30.84 16.31 13.33
N PRO A 851 31.20 15.01 13.38
CA PRO A 851 32.02 14.41 12.35
C PRO A 851 31.30 14.44 10.99
N GLU A 852 32.08 14.41 9.91
CA GLU A 852 31.53 14.24 8.57
C GLU A 852 30.72 12.93 8.49
N GLY A 853 29.53 12.98 7.91
CA GLY A 853 28.63 11.83 7.86
C GLY A 853 27.91 11.51 9.18
N TYR A 854 27.79 12.49 10.09
CA TYR A 854 27.01 12.34 11.32
C TYR A 854 25.60 11.80 11.06
N ILE A 855 25.20 10.84 11.88
CA ILE A 855 23.89 10.21 11.86
C ILE A 855 23.17 10.58 13.14
N GLU A 856 21.93 11.05 13.00
CA GLU A 856 21.01 11.19 14.12
C GLU A 856 20.80 9.81 14.78
N ASN A 857 21.53 9.54 15.87
CA ASN A 857 21.48 8.25 16.52
C ASN A 857 20.23 8.16 17.41
N TYR A 858 19.28 7.31 17.01
CA TYR A 858 18.12 6.89 17.81
C TYR A 858 18.42 5.65 18.68
N ASP A 859 19.49 4.92 18.37
CA ASP A 859 19.86 3.63 18.99
C ASP A 859 20.17 3.74 20.48
N PHE A 860 20.65 4.90 20.98
CA PHE A 860 20.85 5.11 22.42
C PHE A 860 19.52 5.18 23.21
N ILE A 861 18.37 5.26 22.54
CA ILE A 861 17.02 5.27 23.15
C ILE A 861 16.36 3.87 23.05
N ARG A 862 16.86 2.97 22.19
CA ARG A 862 16.28 1.63 22.01
C ARG A 862 16.24 0.85 23.32
N GLY A 863 15.06 0.32 23.64
CA GLY A 863 14.87 -0.61 24.76
C GLY A 863 14.89 0.00 26.16
N ARG A 864 14.77 1.33 26.32
CA ARG A 864 14.64 1.94 27.64
C ARG A 864 13.19 1.89 28.14
N GLU A 865 13.01 1.53 29.41
CA GLU A 865 11.74 1.70 30.14
C GLU A 865 11.40 3.19 30.39
N LYS A 866 12.39 4.09 30.27
CA LYS A 866 12.27 5.54 30.52
C LYS A 866 12.76 6.35 29.29
N ASN A 867 11.92 7.24 28.75
CA ASN A 867 12.22 8.13 27.60
C ASN A 867 13.19 9.27 27.98
N LEU A 868 14.45 8.92 28.24
CA LEU A 868 15.50 9.87 28.60
C LEU A 868 16.34 10.28 27.38
N LEU A 869 16.41 11.58 27.13
CA LEU A 869 17.27 12.16 26.09
C LEU A 869 18.65 12.53 26.67
N GLU A 870 19.67 11.75 26.34
CA GLU A 870 21.05 12.01 26.79
C GLU A 870 21.87 12.82 25.77
N GLY A 871 21.55 12.70 24.48
CA GLY A 871 22.28 13.37 23.40
C GLY A 871 21.97 14.87 23.30
N ILE A 872 23.02 15.69 23.12
CA ILE A 872 22.93 17.15 23.00
C ILE A 872 21.98 17.60 21.87
N PHE A 873 22.04 16.91 20.72
CA PHE A 873 21.21 17.20 19.55
C PHE A 873 19.71 17.21 19.89
N TRP A 874 19.24 16.12 20.51
CA TRP A 874 17.84 15.93 20.85
C TRP A 874 17.39 16.81 22.01
N ARG A 875 18.27 17.15 22.96
CA ARG A 875 17.94 18.12 24.02
C ARG A 875 17.73 19.52 23.47
N ILE A 876 18.57 19.98 22.54
CA ILE A 876 18.38 21.26 21.84
C ILE A 876 17.06 21.21 21.04
N ASN A 877 16.78 20.11 20.33
CA ASN A 877 15.54 19.94 19.56
C ASN A 877 14.28 19.95 20.46
N GLN A 878 14.34 19.28 21.61
CA GLN A 878 13.27 19.30 22.60
C GLN A 878 13.00 20.73 23.09
N ASN A 879 14.04 21.49 23.43
CA ASN A 879 13.89 22.86 23.89
C ASN A 879 13.31 23.79 22.80
N ILE A 880 13.74 23.65 21.53
CA ILE A 880 13.14 24.36 20.39
C ILE A 880 11.64 24.05 20.27
N ALA A 881 11.27 22.77 20.32
CA ALA A 881 9.87 22.34 20.19
C ALA A 881 9.00 22.84 21.35
N LEU A 882 9.47 22.73 22.59
CA LEU A 882 8.76 23.19 23.78
C LEU A 882 8.53 24.71 23.78
N LEU A 883 9.55 25.49 23.43
CA LEU A 883 9.39 26.94 23.21
C LEU A 883 8.42 27.23 22.05
N GLY A 884 8.35 26.34 21.05
CA GLY A 884 7.37 26.39 19.96
C GLY A 884 5.92 26.22 20.45
N LEU A 885 5.71 25.46 21.53
CA LEU A 885 4.39 25.20 22.11
C LEU A 885 3.88 26.32 23.01
N ALA A 886 4.79 27.12 23.60
CA ALA A 886 4.48 28.19 24.54
C ALA A 886 4.95 29.57 24.01
N PRO A 887 4.05 30.42 23.51
CA PRO A 887 4.42 31.68 22.87
C PRO A 887 5.15 32.64 23.81
N ASP A 888 6.35 33.06 23.40
CA ASP A 888 7.16 34.04 24.12
C ASP A 888 8.04 34.83 23.14
N LYS A 889 8.17 36.15 23.37
CA LYS A 889 9.04 37.02 22.56
C LYS A 889 10.53 36.85 22.91
N GLY A 890 10.86 36.45 24.13
CA GLY A 890 12.24 36.26 24.60
C GLY A 890 13.00 35.19 23.81
N SER A 891 12.33 34.09 23.46
CA SER A 891 12.93 32.98 22.72
C SER A 891 13.22 33.26 21.24
N VAL A 892 12.60 34.28 20.63
CA VAL A 892 12.79 34.60 19.20
C VAL A 892 14.26 34.83 18.84
N LYS A 893 15.00 35.52 19.73
CA LYS A 893 16.41 35.86 19.49
C LYS A 893 17.30 34.62 19.39
N ILE A 894 17.15 33.65 20.31
CA ILE A 894 17.95 32.42 20.32
C ILE A 894 17.55 31.50 19.16
N ILE A 895 16.26 31.38 18.84
CA ILE A 895 15.82 30.57 17.70
C ILE A 895 16.35 31.14 16.38
N ARG A 896 16.29 32.46 16.19
CA ARG A 896 16.90 33.11 15.03
C ARG A 896 18.39 32.82 14.94
N HIS A 897 19.09 32.92 16.07
CA HIS A 897 20.53 32.67 16.14
C HIS A 897 20.90 31.24 15.71
N ILE A 898 20.14 30.24 16.17
CA ILE A 898 20.31 28.82 15.79
C ILE A 898 19.97 28.61 14.32
N LEU A 899 18.84 29.16 13.85
CA LEU A 899 18.40 29.05 12.46
C LEU A 899 19.45 29.60 11.49
N GLU A 900 20.04 30.77 11.77
CA GLU A 900 21.07 31.38 10.93
C GLU A 900 22.38 30.56 10.85
N ARG A 901 22.62 29.69 11.84
CA ARG A 901 23.81 28.82 11.95
C ARG A 901 23.55 27.37 11.57
N THR A 902 22.30 27.00 11.33
CA THR A 902 21.93 25.68 10.84
C THR A 902 22.13 25.61 9.31
N GLY A 903 22.59 24.46 8.82
CA GLY A 903 22.63 24.06 7.40
C GLY A 903 22.17 22.61 7.27
N SER A 904 22.43 21.94 6.15
CA SER A 904 22.06 20.52 6.01
C SER A 904 22.80 19.56 6.95
N GLY A 905 23.99 19.98 7.41
CA GLY A 905 24.95 19.12 8.09
C GLY A 905 25.78 18.23 7.15
N GLY A 906 25.54 18.31 5.83
CA GLY A 906 26.23 17.54 4.80
C GLY A 906 25.27 16.92 3.78
N LYS A 907 25.79 15.94 3.03
CA LYS A 907 24.99 15.13 2.10
C LYS A 907 24.11 14.13 2.86
N MET A 908 23.19 13.47 2.14
CA MET A 908 22.44 12.34 2.68
C MET A 908 23.38 11.27 3.24
N ILE A 909 22.98 10.70 4.38
CA ILE A 909 23.75 9.67 5.08
C ILE A 909 23.83 8.40 4.24
N GLU A 910 25.04 7.84 4.12
CA GLU A 910 25.28 6.49 3.61
C GLU A 910 25.73 5.56 4.73
N TRP A 911 24.95 4.52 4.98
CA TRP A 911 25.20 3.57 6.05
C TRP A 911 26.26 2.55 5.63
N THR A 912 27.17 2.21 6.54
CA THR A 912 28.22 1.20 6.34
C THR A 912 28.08 0.03 7.34
N GLY A 913 28.78 -1.08 7.08
CA GLY A 913 28.75 -2.27 7.95
C GLY A 913 27.64 -3.27 7.64
N ASN A 914 27.43 -4.24 8.54
CA ASN A 914 26.62 -5.45 8.27
C ASN A 914 25.11 -5.20 8.02
N ARG A 915 24.61 -3.99 8.31
CA ARG A 915 23.21 -3.59 8.04
C ARG A 915 23.09 -2.47 7.02
N ALA A 916 24.18 -2.13 6.31
CA ALA A 916 24.20 -1.08 5.31
C ALA A 916 23.08 -1.25 4.27
N ASP A 917 22.92 -2.45 3.70
CA ASP A 917 21.90 -2.72 2.68
C ASP A 917 20.48 -2.41 3.16
N TYR A 918 20.16 -2.78 4.41
CA TYR A 918 18.85 -2.53 5.00
C TYR A 918 18.59 -1.04 5.26
N PHE A 919 19.57 -0.33 5.81
CA PHE A 919 19.40 1.10 6.12
C PHE A 919 19.42 1.95 4.85
N ASN A 920 20.29 1.61 3.89
CA ASN A 920 20.37 2.29 2.60
C ASN A 920 19.18 2.00 1.68
N SER A 921 18.39 0.94 1.93
CA SER A 921 17.13 0.68 1.21
C SER A 921 15.92 1.43 1.79
N ARG A 922 16.07 2.05 2.97
CA ARG A 922 15.04 2.80 3.68
C ARG A 922 15.15 4.30 3.42
N ILE A 923 14.17 4.82 2.68
CA ILE A 923 14.11 6.24 2.30
C ILE A 923 13.96 7.18 3.50
N ASP A 924 13.36 6.72 4.60
CA ASP A 924 13.20 7.50 5.83
C ASP A 924 14.47 7.57 6.69
N LEU A 925 15.48 6.75 6.39
CA LEU A 925 16.78 6.72 7.08
C LEU A 925 17.92 7.29 6.24
N LYS A 926 17.69 7.48 4.94
CA LYS A 926 18.64 8.09 3.99
C LYS A 926 18.35 9.59 3.83
N ILE A 927 18.51 10.33 4.92
CA ILE A 927 18.24 11.77 5.01
C ILE A 927 19.52 12.56 5.32
N ILE A 928 19.44 13.90 5.25
CA ILE A 928 20.54 14.79 5.65
C ILE A 928 20.73 14.79 7.19
N PRO A 929 21.95 15.05 7.69
CA PRO A 929 22.26 14.96 9.13
C PRO A 929 21.41 15.85 10.04
N PHE A 930 21.01 17.04 9.60
CA PHE A 930 20.24 18.00 10.42
C PHE A 930 18.75 18.07 10.07
N TYR A 931 18.18 17.00 9.50
CA TYR A 931 16.79 16.95 9.10
C TYR A 931 15.84 17.29 10.26
N ASN A 932 15.97 16.64 11.42
CA ASN A 932 15.10 16.90 12.57
C ASN A 932 15.28 18.30 13.15
N ARG A 933 16.51 18.84 13.12
CA ARG A 933 16.80 20.22 13.56
C ARG A 933 16.00 21.22 12.74
N ILE A 934 16.05 21.10 11.42
CA ILE A 934 15.39 22.02 10.49
C ILE A 934 13.87 21.93 10.66
N ILE A 935 13.31 20.73 10.75
CA ILE A 935 11.88 20.57 11.02
C ILE A 935 11.51 21.21 12.36
N ASN A 936 12.27 21.03 13.43
CA ASN A 936 11.94 21.64 14.73
C ASN A 936 11.99 23.17 14.69
N LEU A 937 12.92 23.76 13.91
CA LEU A 937 12.94 25.20 13.65
C LEU A 937 11.71 25.65 12.86
N CYS A 938 11.27 24.87 11.86
CA CYS A 938 10.01 25.12 11.16
C CYS A 938 8.82 25.04 12.12
N PHE A 939 8.74 23.98 12.92
CA PHE A 939 7.71 23.76 13.92
C PHE A 939 7.56 24.94 14.89
N TYR A 940 8.68 25.51 15.36
CA TYR A 940 8.68 26.74 16.16
C TYR A 940 8.17 27.92 15.33
N ALA A 941 8.74 28.17 14.15
CA ALA A 941 8.41 29.33 13.33
C ALA A 941 6.94 29.34 12.86
N GLU A 942 6.33 28.18 12.64
CA GLU A 942 4.91 28.10 12.31
C GLU A 942 4.00 28.50 13.47
N ARG A 943 4.39 28.18 14.72
CA ARG A 943 3.61 28.46 15.93
C ARG A 943 3.91 29.82 16.55
N ASN A 944 5.10 30.36 16.33
CA ASN A 944 5.55 31.67 16.79
C ASN A 944 6.19 32.45 15.62
N PRO A 945 5.43 32.76 14.56
CA PRO A 945 6.00 33.36 13.35
C PRO A 945 6.53 34.77 13.61
N ASP A 946 7.73 35.03 13.08
CA ASP A 946 8.39 36.32 13.12
C ASP A 946 9.14 36.57 11.81
N SER A 947 9.00 37.77 11.25
CA SER A 947 9.63 38.15 9.98
C SER A 947 11.16 38.03 9.99
N SER A 948 11.80 38.09 11.16
CA SER A 948 13.24 37.94 11.30
C SER A 948 13.74 36.53 10.99
N PHE A 949 12.87 35.51 10.96
CA PHE A 949 13.24 34.14 10.56
C PHE A 949 13.37 33.97 9.05
N CYS A 950 12.78 34.86 8.24
CA CYS A 950 12.75 34.71 6.78
C CYS A 950 14.16 34.54 6.18
N ARG A 951 15.14 35.35 6.61
CA ARG A 951 16.52 35.28 6.13
C ARG A 951 17.16 33.90 6.38
N GLY A 952 16.93 33.33 7.56
CA GLY A 952 17.50 32.04 7.94
C GLY A 952 16.85 30.87 7.19
N LEU A 953 15.51 30.88 7.06
CA LEU A 953 14.78 29.88 6.30
C LEU A 953 15.10 29.95 4.79
N GLU A 954 15.23 31.15 4.21
CA GLU A 954 15.66 31.33 2.81
C GLU A 954 17.12 30.90 2.58
N LYS A 955 17.99 31.03 3.59
CA LYS A 955 19.36 30.48 3.56
C LYS A 955 19.33 28.95 3.47
N LEU A 956 18.46 28.28 4.24
CA LEU A 956 18.33 26.83 4.17
C LEU A 956 17.90 26.36 2.77
N LEU A 957 16.94 27.04 2.12
CA LEU A 957 16.52 26.70 0.75
C LEU A 957 17.61 26.89 -0.31
N LYS A 958 18.68 27.64 -0.02
CA LYS A 958 19.83 27.81 -0.92
C LYS A 958 20.90 26.71 -0.74
N ASP A 959 20.78 25.88 0.30
CA ASP A 959 21.63 24.70 0.48
C ASP A 959 21.23 23.63 -0.55
N GLU A 960 22.22 23.15 -1.31
CA GLU A 960 22.02 22.17 -2.39
C GLU A 960 21.47 20.82 -1.90
N ASN A 961 21.61 20.52 -0.61
CA ASN A 961 21.11 19.28 -0.02
C ASN A 961 19.67 19.43 0.52
N ILE A 962 19.11 20.65 0.57
CA ILE A 962 17.78 20.96 1.12
C ILE A 962 16.81 21.43 0.03
N GLY A 963 17.22 22.37 -0.81
CA GLY A 963 16.35 22.96 -1.84
C GLY A 963 16.31 22.16 -3.13
N GLY A 964 15.23 22.32 -3.90
CA GLY A 964 15.10 21.76 -5.24
C GLY A 964 14.74 20.28 -5.24
N TYR A 965 13.77 19.88 -4.41
CA TYR A 965 13.28 18.49 -4.32
C TYR A 965 11.93 18.23 -4.98
N ILE A 966 11.18 19.28 -5.33
CA ILE A 966 9.99 19.16 -6.20
C ILE A 966 10.32 18.26 -7.38
N THR A 967 9.49 17.26 -7.63
CA THR A 967 9.72 16.33 -8.73
C THR A 967 8.43 16.01 -9.45
N THR A 968 8.50 16.16 -10.77
CA THR A 968 7.59 15.51 -11.70
C THR A 968 8.24 14.24 -12.28
N ASP A 969 9.53 14.01 -12.01
CA ASP A 969 10.28 12.84 -12.47
C ASP A 969 10.05 11.65 -11.56
N TYR A 970 9.33 10.68 -12.11
CA TYR A 970 9.02 9.40 -11.49
C TYR A 970 10.25 8.62 -10.97
N ASN A 971 11.40 8.67 -11.66
CA ASN A 971 12.57 7.87 -11.27
C ASN A 971 13.24 8.35 -10.00
N ARG A 972 12.95 9.60 -9.63
CA ARG A 972 13.59 10.24 -8.51
C ARG A 972 12.68 10.29 -7.30
N THR A 973 11.43 9.84 -7.39
CA THR A 973 10.45 9.98 -6.29
C THR A 973 10.96 9.33 -5.01
N ARG A 974 11.44 8.08 -5.13
CA ARG A 974 12.00 7.31 -4.02
C ARG A 974 13.00 8.09 -3.18
N TRP A 975 13.97 8.75 -3.82
CA TRP A 975 15.04 9.48 -3.11
C TRP A 975 14.76 10.97 -2.92
N ARG A 976 13.65 11.49 -3.46
CA ARG A 976 13.27 12.90 -3.32
C ARG A 976 12.17 13.15 -2.32
N VAL A 977 11.36 12.15 -1.98
CA VAL A 977 10.19 12.30 -1.12
C VAL A 977 10.51 12.97 0.23
N TYR A 978 11.55 12.55 0.95
CA TYR A 978 11.88 13.17 2.24
C TYR A 978 12.56 14.54 2.12
N GLY A 979 13.34 14.79 1.07
CA GLY A 979 13.83 16.14 0.77
C GLY A 979 12.68 17.09 0.40
N GLY A 980 11.69 16.60 -0.34
CA GLY A 980 10.48 17.34 -0.68
C GLY A 980 9.62 17.64 0.54
N ASN A 981 9.46 16.67 1.44
CA ASN A 981 8.81 16.87 2.73
C ASN A 981 9.53 17.93 3.58
N LEU A 982 10.86 17.98 3.58
CA LEU A 982 11.63 19.01 4.29
C LEU A 982 11.39 20.40 3.66
N GLU A 983 11.54 20.48 2.34
CA GLU A 983 11.42 21.73 1.58
C GLU A 983 10.02 22.35 1.70
N ILE A 984 8.95 21.54 1.65
CA ILE A 984 7.57 22.04 1.78
C ILE A 984 7.24 22.51 3.21
N ASN A 985 7.85 21.90 4.24
CA ASN A 985 7.74 22.38 5.62
C ASN A 985 8.46 23.73 5.81
N ILE A 986 9.63 23.91 5.20
CA ILE A 986 10.33 25.22 5.16
C ILE A 986 9.48 26.26 4.43
N ALA A 987 8.86 25.89 3.30
CA ALA A 987 7.98 26.77 2.53
C ALA A 987 6.79 27.27 3.36
N SER A 988 6.14 26.37 4.10
CA SER A 988 5.05 26.69 5.02
C SER A 988 5.50 27.64 6.13
N ALA A 989 6.63 27.34 6.80
CA ALA A 989 7.20 28.22 7.84
C ALA A 989 7.53 29.62 7.29
N LEU A 990 8.11 29.70 6.09
CA LEU A 990 8.41 30.97 5.40
C LEU A 990 7.15 31.79 5.12
N ALA A 991 6.12 31.14 4.57
CA ALA A 991 4.86 31.80 4.22
C ALA A 991 4.14 32.32 5.47
N ARG A 992 4.20 31.56 6.58
CA ARG A 992 3.69 31.98 7.90
C ARG A 992 4.46 33.14 8.51
N CYS A 993 5.77 33.25 8.26
CA CYS A 993 6.57 34.41 8.66
C CYS A 993 6.41 35.62 7.71
N GLY A 994 5.64 35.47 6.64
CA GLY A 994 5.30 36.55 5.71
C GLY A 994 6.14 36.63 4.45
N SER A 995 7.10 35.71 4.22
CA SER A 995 7.97 35.73 3.03
C SER A 995 7.22 35.33 1.77
N LYS A 996 7.41 36.10 0.70
CA LYS A 996 6.90 35.80 -0.65
C LYS A 996 7.40 34.46 -1.17
N ALA A 997 8.66 34.12 -0.90
CA ALA A 997 9.29 32.89 -1.37
C ALA A 997 8.56 31.64 -0.86
N GLY A 998 8.03 31.68 0.37
CA GLY A 998 7.24 30.59 0.92
C GLY A 998 5.95 30.33 0.14
N TYR A 999 5.19 31.39 -0.18
CA TYR A 999 3.95 31.28 -0.98
C TYR A 999 4.24 30.79 -2.40
N GLU A 1000 5.28 31.31 -3.04
CA GLU A 1000 5.69 30.90 -4.39
C GLU A 1000 6.13 29.43 -4.42
N LEU A 1001 6.82 28.95 -3.37
CA LEU A 1001 7.25 27.55 -3.28
C LEU A 1001 6.07 26.61 -3.00
N LEU A 1002 5.14 26.97 -2.10
CA LEU A 1002 3.90 26.21 -1.91
C LEU A 1002 3.09 26.10 -3.21
N LEU A 1003 3.00 27.18 -4.00
CA LEU A 1003 2.36 27.14 -5.32
C LEU A 1003 3.03 26.12 -6.26
N LYS A 1004 4.37 26.08 -6.31
CA LYS A 1004 5.10 25.10 -7.15
C LYS A 1004 4.84 23.66 -6.74
N TYR A 1005 4.65 23.38 -5.45
CA TYR A 1005 4.34 22.04 -4.96
C TYR A 1005 2.95 21.51 -5.39
N LEU A 1006 2.09 22.35 -5.97
CA LEU A 1006 0.87 21.86 -6.64
C LEU A 1006 1.18 21.03 -7.90
N GLU A 1007 2.39 21.16 -8.45
CA GLU A 1007 2.86 20.42 -9.63
C GLU A 1007 3.65 19.16 -9.26
N ASP A 1008 3.98 18.94 -7.98
CA ASP A 1008 4.76 17.77 -7.53
C ASP A 1008 3.99 16.46 -7.76
N ILE A 1009 4.66 15.37 -8.10
CA ILE A 1009 4.00 14.08 -8.39
C ILE A 1009 3.26 13.46 -7.19
N HIS A 1010 3.65 13.76 -5.95
CA HIS A 1010 3.02 13.19 -4.76
C HIS A 1010 1.72 13.91 -4.41
N PHE A 1011 0.61 13.16 -4.38
CA PHE A 1011 -0.71 13.70 -4.01
C PHE A 1011 -0.69 14.42 -2.65
N ASN A 1012 -0.03 13.84 -1.66
CA ASN A 1012 0.03 14.40 -0.30
C ASN A 1012 0.71 15.78 -0.26
N PHE A 1013 1.72 16.01 -1.10
CA PHE A 1013 2.38 17.33 -1.19
C PHE A 1013 1.48 18.35 -1.88
N LYS A 1014 0.77 17.98 -2.95
CA LYS A 1014 -0.25 18.84 -3.57
C LYS A 1014 -1.35 19.20 -2.58
N TYR A 1015 -1.85 18.21 -1.83
CA TYR A 1015 -2.88 18.39 -0.81
C TYR A 1015 -2.41 19.35 0.28
N PHE A 1016 -1.21 19.13 0.82
CA PHE A 1016 -0.64 20.00 1.85
C PHE A 1016 -0.46 21.43 1.33
N ALA A 1017 0.14 21.62 0.16
CA ALA A 1017 0.33 22.93 -0.46
C ALA A 1017 -0.99 23.68 -0.68
N SER A 1018 -2.00 23.02 -1.25
CA SER A 1018 -3.32 23.62 -1.50
C SER A 1018 -4.02 24.02 -0.19
N SER A 1019 -4.01 23.12 0.80
CA SER A 1019 -4.60 23.34 2.11
C SER A 1019 -3.91 24.49 2.84
N GLU A 1020 -2.58 24.54 2.81
CA GLU A 1020 -1.76 25.56 3.47
C GLU A 1020 -1.95 26.94 2.82
N LEU A 1021 -1.93 27.03 1.49
CA LEU A 1021 -2.26 28.27 0.77
C LEU A 1021 -3.68 28.76 1.10
N GLY A 1022 -4.64 27.84 1.18
CA GLY A 1022 -6.01 28.17 1.57
C GLY A 1022 -6.12 28.65 3.01
N CYS A 1023 -5.40 28.01 3.93
CA CYS A 1023 -5.26 28.48 5.29
C CYS A 1023 -4.72 29.92 5.27
N LEU A 1024 -3.55 30.16 4.67
CA LEU A 1024 -2.82 31.44 4.70
C LEU A 1024 -3.56 32.62 4.05
N THR A 1025 -4.35 32.37 3.00
CA THR A 1025 -5.02 33.41 2.21
C THR A 1025 -6.52 33.54 2.48
N GLY A 1026 -7.16 32.50 3.01
CA GLY A 1026 -8.62 32.42 3.16
C GLY A 1026 -9.36 32.11 1.84
N LYS A 1027 -8.65 31.74 0.77
CA LYS A 1027 -9.23 31.34 -0.52
C LYS A 1027 -9.19 29.83 -0.71
N LYS A 1028 -10.05 29.29 -1.58
CA LYS A 1028 -10.08 27.86 -1.93
C LYS A 1028 -10.12 27.73 -3.45
N PHE A 1029 -8.96 27.48 -4.06
CA PHE A 1029 -8.86 27.19 -5.50
C PHE A 1029 -8.53 25.72 -5.80
N GLY A 1030 -8.43 24.89 -4.76
CA GLY A 1030 -8.04 23.48 -4.91
C GLY A 1030 -6.66 23.36 -5.54
N TYR A 1031 -6.54 22.53 -6.57
CA TYR A 1031 -5.29 22.22 -7.26
C TYR A 1031 -5.06 23.10 -8.51
N ASP A 1032 -5.87 24.13 -8.73
CA ASP A 1032 -5.75 25.05 -9.87
C ASP A 1032 -4.60 26.05 -9.66
N ALA A 1033 -3.41 25.68 -10.11
CA ALA A 1033 -2.20 26.51 -9.99
C ALA A 1033 -2.34 27.88 -10.69
N GLY A 1034 -3.12 27.97 -11.77
CA GLY A 1034 -3.35 29.22 -12.49
C GLY A 1034 -4.12 30.25 -11.65
N LYS A 1035 -5.20 29.82 -11.00
CA LYS A 1035 -5.96 30.67 -10.07
C LYS A 1035 -5.14 31.08 -8.86
N TRP A 1036 -4.36 30.15 -8.29
CA TRP A 1036 -3.43 30.47 -7.21
C TRP A 1036 -2.40 31.51 -7.62
N LYS A 1037 -1.75 31.33 -8.78
CA LYS A 1037 -0.76 32.26 -9.31
C LYS A 1037 -1.31 33.68 -9.47
N LYS A 1038 -2.51 33.81 -10.06
CA LYS A 1038 -3.17 35.11 -10.22
C LYS A 1038 -3.47 35.76 -8.87
N HIS A 1039 -4.06 35.01 -7.94
CA HIS A 1039 -4.41 35.54 -6.62
C HIS A 1039 -3.16 35.97 -5.82
N LEU A 1040 -2.10 35.16 -5.83
CA LEU A 1040 -0.87 35.45 -5.09
C LEU A 1040 -0.11 36.66 -5.64
N ALA A 1041 -0.26 36.97 -6.94
CA ALA A 1041 0.31 38.15 -7.57
C ALA A 1041 -0.37 39.47 -7.14
N GLU A 1042 -1.63 39.41 -6.69
CA GLU A 1042 -2.39 40.56 -6.21
C GLU A 1042 -2.08 40.91 -4.73
N LEU A 1043 -1.36 40.03 -4.02
CA LEU A 1043 -1.01 40.22 -2.61
C LEU A 1043 0.23 41.12 -2.42
N ARG A 1044 0.23 41.92 -1.34
CA ARG A 1044 1.42 42.68 -0.89
C ARG A 1044 2.30 41.82 0.01
N TYR A 1045 3.62 41.94 -0.17
CA TYR A 1045 4.64 41.25 0.62
C TYR A 1045 5.63 42.26 1.26
N PRO A 1046 6.21 41.95 2.44
CA PRO A 1046 5.94 40.78 3.26
C PRO A 1046 4.50 40.79 3.81
N ARG A 1047 3.91 39.61 3.92
CA ARG A 1047 2.58 39.45 4.51
C ARG A 1047 2.68 39.55 6.04
N PRO A 1048 1.61 39.96 6.74
CA PRO A 1048 1.55 39.83 8.19
C PRO A 1048 1.81 38.37 8.61
N CYS A 1049 2.58 38.19 9.68
CA CYS A 1049 2.86 36.87 10.24
C CYS A 1049 1.55 36.17 10.63
N ARG A 1050 1.42 34.88 10.30
CA ARG A 1050 0.21 34.10 10.54
C ARG A 1050 0.53 32.78 11.24
N LYS A 1051 0.16 32.73 12.52
CA LYS A 1051 0.36 31.58 13.38
C LYS A 1051 -0.44 30.36 12.93
N LEU A 1052 0.16 29.18 13.02
CA LEU A 1052 -0.52 27.90 12.96
C LEU A 1052 -1.27 27.67 14.27
N VAL A 1053 -2.60 27.59 14.18
CA VAL A 1053 -3.46 27.17 15.28
C VAL A 1053 -3.87 25.73 14.99
N LYS A 1054 -3.34 24.79 15.77
CA LYS A 1054 -3.65 23.36 15.71
C LYS A 1054 -4.07 22.92 17.12
N ASP A 1055 -5.13 22.12 17.22
CA ASP A 1055 -5.41 21.38 18.45
C ASP A 1055 -4.28 20.37 18.67
N LYS A 1056 -3.80 20.22 19.91
CA LYS A 1056 -2.79 19.21 20.21
C LYS A 1056 -3.36 17.82 19.93
N GLU A 1057 -2.55 16.98 19.30
CA GLU A 1057 -2.84 15.55 19.25
C GLU A 1057 -2.62 14.98 20.65
N TYR A 1058 -3.68 14.47 21.27
CA TYR A 1058 -3.66 13.73 22.52
C TYR A 1058 -3.84 12.24 22.23
#